data_AF-A0A522GIP3-F1
#
_entry.id   AF-A0A522GIP3-F1
#
_cell.length_a   1.000
_cell.length_b   1.000
_cell.length_c   1.000
_cell.angle_alpha   90.00
_cell.angle_beta   90.00
_cell.angle_gamma   90.00
#
_symmetry.space_group_name_H-M   'P 1'
#
loop_
_entity.id
_entity.type
_entity.pdbx_description
1 polymer ?
#
loop_
_entity_poly.entity_id
_entity_poly.type
_entity_poly.pdbx_seq_one_letter_code
_entity_poly.pdbx_strand_id
1 'polypeptide(L)'
;MPLQMPVLKLSPRTVKILAGCAAALLILAALSAWLVPKAVHHVLTHNVAELLGRRVDVGEIRFDPLTLALDARNLVIDEPQSTAPLLTIGEIDLRVAWRSLLLFAPILDRIHIDRPQVSLVRQHATHFNFSDIVERLEKMSADQQDKSQAESKGWPRFSLNNMLLTGGTISLDDRVTGRKQTIADLKLGIPFISTLAYATKIDVQPEVHMLINGSPFDLTGTALPFDTVPTSTLAVTLDGLALDKWADFWPVPLPVRLKSALLDSRLQVLFEEPRNAAPRIRVQGDLGLRQLDVTESSGAPLLAWGSLKFQGVSADLGARTVSIGSVTLEKPQVEVHRDAQQLNWQRVAAGFSKLGRSASAAPIAPKPSPASAAPASAVLATASAKPDTSAWKISIDTVRLETGGVNLRDDPVGLDYPLKGLSAEIQHISLPQSADQPMLVQMNMDNPSDGSSLRVQAPVVLQPLSIQAQVQLNKLELAPLAAAVHHFAPITLQKGQLSLDGNVEVAGTGIQARDVTLGLAQFAARDDAVKPGVDLSVGSLTLKADRLALDAKSTNFTFQADGIQKVGTLALKGSFTTQPLTLKTSVDLAKFNAASLAPFIASRLNATVRSLSLGARGNAEFALAHQGEPMQAEWRGAVQVNDLDLQDRVDKAPFLNWKHLGLSNMHVAMDGSKLQLGLGDILLDDFYGNVLLNNSAHLNVADVLVGKGKAAGSITRDTQTRRTHAAGKGQPEARHAAAGPDISIHSVKLKRGRMTFNDHFVRPNYRAELSSIEGTLTAVSSVKPTPAKVSVKGRVYRTAPFSVSGTVQPFSRYLALDLKAVARGVDLPRFTTYSSKYVGYAIERGKLSVDLQYQIKNRALQASNRVVLNQLTFGKPSGSTDAVKLPVLLAVALLKDSSGNIDINLPISGSLDDPQFSVGGIIVQVIVNTLTKAVTAPFKLLAAAFGSGADLSHIDFSPGSAALDSNARSSIATLVKALSDRPSLTMDIAGHANQQVDEAGLRQAWLDGQMRKLKARAAGSKKSDATGTPLTDADRAKYLEEVYSDTKIKDKPRNFIGFAKSIPPEQMKAMLLAAAPLNKQSLKKLAQTRAQAVYEQILATDGNLADRIFIVAPKVDVASGDSTAPGVDFDLH
;
A
#
# COMPACT_ATOMS: atom_id res chain seq x y z
N MET A 1 -96.05 -48.23 -17.13
CA MET A 1 -97.32 -47.47 -16.99
C MET A 1 -97.21 -46.20 -17.83
N PRO A 2 -98.08 -45.97 -18.83
CA PRO A 2 -98.16 -44.71 -19.53
C PRO A 2 -98.98 -43.70 -18.70
N LEU A 3 -98.40 -42.53 -18.41
CA LEU A 3 -99.11 -41.42 -17.77
C LEU A 3 -99.84 -40.61 -18.85
N GLN A 4 -101.18 -40.71 -18.85
CA GLN A 4 -102.08 -39.87 -19.63
C GLN A 4 -102.00 -38.41 -19.15
N MET A 5 -101.80 -37.47 -20.07
CA MET A 5 -101.98 -36.04 -19.82
C MET A 5 -103.48 -35.72 -19.61
N PRO A 6 -103.84 -34.88 -18.62
CA PRO A 6 -105.20 -34.36 -18.51
C PRO A 6 -105.48 -33.39 -19.67
N VAL A 7 -106.53 -33.67 -20.45
CA VAL A 7 -107.05 -32.75 -21.48
C VAL A 7 -107.82 -31.64 -20.76
N LEU A 8 -107.25 -30.44 -20.68
CA LEU A 8 -107.94 -29.24 -20.21
C LEU A 8 -109.10 -28.90 -21.18
N LYS A 9 -110.34 -29.12 -20.75
CA LYS A 9 -111.54 -28.60 -21.43
C LYS A 9 -111.81 -27.17 -20.96
N LEU A 10 -111.32 -26.18 -21.69
CA LEU A 10 -111.62 -24.75 -21.45
C LEU A 10 -113.05 -24.41 -21.92
N SER A 11 -113.80 -23.63 -21.14
CA SER A 11 -115.16 -23.17 -21.52
C SER A 11 -115.11 -22.05 -22.58
N PRO A 12 -116.13 -21.89 -23.44
CA PRO A 12 -116.16 -20.83 -24.46
C PRO A 12 -116.14 -19.40 -23.89
N ARG A 13 -116.61 -19.19 -22.65
CA ARG A 13 -116.47 -17.89 -21.94
C ARG A 13 -115.02 -17.61 -21.57
N THR A 14 -114.31 -18.64 -21.11
CA THR A 14 -112.88 -18.56 -20.80
C THR A 14 -112.06 -18.27 -22.06
N VAL A 15 -112.42 -18.85 -23.21
CA VAL A 15 -111.78 -18.56 -24.51
C VAL A 15 -111.99 -17.11 -24.95
N LYS A 16 -113.20 -16.55 -24.81
CA LYS A 16 -113.48 -15.13 -25.14
C LYS A 16 -112.77 -14.14 -24.21
N ILE A 17 -112.71 -14.44 -22.91
CA ILE A 17 -111.98 -13.62 -21.94
C ILE A 17 -110.47 -13.69 -22.22
N LEU A 18 -109.93 -14.89 -22.48
CA LEU A 18 -108.54 -15.06 -22.88
C LEU A 18 -108.22 -14.33 -24.20
N ALA A 19 -109.10 -14.40 -25.20
CA ALA A 19 -108.95 -13.67 -26.46
C ALA A 19 -109.02 -12.14 -26.29
N GLY A 20 -109.93 -11.65 -25.44
CA GLY A 20 -110.05 -10.22 -25.11
C GLY A 20 -108.85 -9.68 -24.34
N CYS A 21 -108.37 -10.42 -23.34
CA CYS A 21 -107.14 -10.10 -22.62
C CYS A 21 -105.91 -10.15 -23.54
N ALA A 22 -105.83 -11.15 -24.43
CA ALA A 22 -104.76 -11.22 -25.44
C ALA A 22 -104.79 -10.03 -26.40
N ALA A 23 -105.97 -9.62 -26.90
CA ALA A 23 -106.11 -8.45 -27.78
C ALA A 23 -105.75 -7.14 -27.06
N ALA A 24 -106.19 -6.95 -25.81
CA ALA A 24 -105.84 -5.77 -25.01
C ALA A 24 -104.33 -5.71 -24.72
N LEU A 25 -103.70 -6.85 -24.40
CA LEU A 25 -102.26 -6.96 -24.22
C LEU A 25 -101.49 -6.68 -25.52
N LEU A 26 -101.98 -7.14 -26.67
CA LEU A 26 -101.38 -6.85 -27.98
C LEU A 26 -101.49 -5.36 -28.34
N ILE A 27 -102.62 -4.71 -28.03
CA ILE A 27 -102.80 -3.26 -28.22
C ILE A 27 -101.88 -2.46 -27.30
N LEU A 28 -101.81 -2.82 -26.02
CA LEU A 28 -100.88 -2.20 -25.05
C LEU A 28 -99.41 -2.42 -25.45
N ALA A 29 -99.06 -3.61 -25.95
CA ALA A 29 -97.74 -3.90 -26.49
C ALA A 29 -97.44 -3.01 -27.70
N ALA A 30 -98.34 -2.91 -28.69
CA ALA A 30 -98.13 -2.04 -29.85
C ALA A 30 -98.02 -0.55 -29.47
N LEU A 31 -98.85 -0.08 -28.54
CA LEU A 31 -98.79 1.29 -28.02
C LEU A 31 -97.47 1.58 -27.30
N SER A 32 -97.01 0.65 -26.44
CA SER A 32 -95.75 0.83 -25.71
C SER A 32 -94.53 0.72 -26.63
N ALA A 33 -94.51 -0.19 -27.60
CA ALA A 33 -93.48 -0.27 -28.64
C ALA A 33 -93.34 1.04 -29.44
N TRP A 34 -94.42 1.81 -29.59
CA TRP A 34 -94.42 3.11 -30.27
C TRP A 34 -94.14 4.30 -29.35
N LEU A 35 -94.74 4.32 -28.15
CA LEU A 35 -94.70 5.45 -27.23
C LEU A 35 -93.39 5.51 -26.43
N VAL A 36 -92.87 4.36 -25.98
CA VAL A 36 -91.66 4.29 -25.14
C VAL A 36 -90.44 4.86 -25.88
N PRO A 37 -90.12 4.47 -27.14
CA PRO A 37 -88.98 5.06 -27.84
C PRO A 37 -89.06 6.58 -27.99
N LYS A 38 -90.25 7.12 -28.29
CA LYS A 38 -90.46 8.58 -28.40
C LYS A 38 -90.33 9.29 -27.05
N ALA A 39 -90.88 8.71 -26.00
CA ALA A 39 -90.76 9.25 -24.65
C ALA A 39 -89.30 9.26 -24.19
N VAL A 40 -88.57 8.16 -24.38
CA VAL A 40 -87.15 8.06 -24.02
C VAL A 40 -86.32 9.06 -24.84
N HIS A 41 -86.56 9.17 -26.16
CA HIS A 41 -85.88 10.16 -26.99
C HIS A 41 -86.12 11.59 -26.47
N HIS A 42 -87.36 11.96 -26.15
CA HIS A 42 -87.68 13.28 -25.61
C HIS A 42 -87.03 13.52 -24.24
N VAL A 43 -87.06 12.53 -23.35
CA VAL A 43 -86.42 12.61 -22.03
C VAL A 43 -84.92 12.82 -22.17
N LEU A 44 -84.24 12.09 -23.06
CA LEU A 44 -82.79 12.23 -23.28
C LEU A 44 -82.43 13.59 -23.91
N THR A 45 -83.13 13.99 -24.97
CA THR A 45 -82.80 15.20 -25.75
C THR A 45 -83.31 16.51 -25.15
N HIS A 46 -84.25 16.45 -24.20
CA HIS A 46 -84.82 17.63 -23.54
C HIS A 46 -84.54 17.63 -22.04
N ASN A 47 -85.09 16.69 -21.27
CA ASN A 47 -84.97 16.71 -19.81
C ASN A 47 -83.53 16.46 -19.34
N VAL A 48 -82.85 15.45 -19.88
CA VAL A 48 -81.44 15.16 -19.54
C VAL A 48 -80.53 16.25 -20.09
N ALA A 49 -80.79 16.74 -21.30
CA ALA A 49 -80.06 17.88 -21.85
C ALA A 49 -80.16 19.15 -20.98
N GLU A 50 -81.35 19.46 -20.48
CA GLU A 50 -81.61 20.57 -19.57
C GLU A 50 -80.92 20.38 -18.20
N LEU A 51 -81.00 19.16 -17.65
CA LEU A 51 -80.34 18.78 -16.40
C LEU A 51 -78.82 18.93 -16.49
N LEU A 52 -78.23 18.46 -17.59
CA LEU A 52 -76.78 18.55 -17.82
C LEU A 52 -76.35 19.94 -18.29
N GLY A 53 -77.27 20.77 -18.79
CA GLY A 53 -76.96 22.03 -19.45
C GLY A 53 -76.23 21.86 -20.79
N ARG A 54 -76.34 20.67 -21.41
CA ARG A 54 -75.61 20.30 -22.63
C ARG A 54 -76.53 19.65 -23.65
N ARG A 55 -76.21 19.81 -24.93
CA ARG A 55 -76.94 19.11 -25.99
C ARG A 55 -76.65 17.61 -25.87
N VAL A 56 -77.72 16.84 -25.79
CA VAL A 56 -77.70 15.38 -25.84
C VAL A 56 -78.41 14.96 -27.12
N ASP A 57 -77.76 14.13 -27.92
CA ASP A 57 -78.32 13.53 -29.12
C ASP A 57 -78.32 12.01 -28.99
N VAL A 58 -79.30 11.34 -29.61
CA VAL A 58 -79.43 9.89 -29.57
C VAL A 58 -79.96 9.41 -30.90
N GLY A 59 -79.39 8.33 -31.44
CA GLY A 59 -79.80 7.75 -32.70
C GLY A 59 -81.08 6.93 -32.57
N GLU A 60 -81.02 5.68 -33.02
CA GLU A 60 -82.18 4.79 -33.00
C GLU A 60 -82.46 4.29 -31.57
N ILE A 61 -83.73 4.34 -31.16
CA ILE A 61 -84.23 3.74 -29.91
C ILE A 61 -85.28 2.69 -30.26
N ARG A 62 -85.13 1.46 -29.75
CA ARG A 62 -86.09 0.36 -29.92
C ARG A 62 -86.58 -0.11 -28.57
N PHE A 63 -87.86 -0.46 -28.48
CA PHE A 63 -88.44 -1.05 -27.29
C PHE A 63 -89.26 -2.30 -27.66
N ASP A 64 -88.90 -3.45 -27.09
CA ASP A 64 -89.70 -4.66 -27.16
C ASP A 64 -90.59 -4.77 -25.91
N PRO A 65 -91.91 -4.62 -26.03
CA PRO A 65 -92.84 -4.62 -24.91
C PRO A 65 -93.09 -6.02 -24.32
N LEU A 66 -92.82 -7.10 -25.06
CA LEU A 66 -93.01 -8.47 -24.56
C LEU A 66 -91.86 -8.85 -23.62
N THR A 67 -90.64 -8.45 -23.99
CA THR A 67 -89.43 -8.71 -23.21
C THR A 67 -89.01 -7.54 -22.31
N LEU A 68 -89.72 -6.40 -22.39
CA LEU A 68 -89.35 -5.14 -21.72
C LEU A 68 -87.89 -4.73 -21.97
N ALA A 69 -87.41 -4.91 -23.20
CA ALA A 69 -86.05 -4.58 -23.61
C ALA A 69 -86.02 -3.22 -24.31
N LEU A 70 -85.14 -2.33 -23.87
CA LEU A 70 -84.90 -1.01 -24.43
C LEU A 70 -83.47 -0.96 -24.98
N ASP A 71 -83.33 -0.74 -26.29
CA ASP A 71 -82.05 -0.55 -26.98
C ASP A 71 -81.93 0.89 -27.46
N ALA A 72 -80.82 1.57 -27.17
CA ALA A 72 -80.53 2.93 -27.65
C ALA A 72 -79.13 3.01 -28.24
N ARG A 73 -78.99 3.57 -29.45
CA ARG A 73 -77.73 3.60 -30.21
C ARG A 73 -77.23 5.01 -30.46
N ASN A 74 -75.91 5.18 -30.51
CA ASN A 74 -75.22 6.44 -30.82
C ASN A 74 -75.66 7.62 -29.92
N LEU A 75 -75.63 7.44 -28.60
CA LEU A 75 -75.86 8.54 -27.67
C LEU A 75 -74.62 9.45 -27.64
N VAL A 76 -74.82 10.76 -27.80
CA VAL A 76 -73.75 11.77 -27.82
C VAL A 76 -74.10 12.89 -26.85
N ILE A 77 -73.14 13.30 -26.03
CA ILE A 77 -73.21 14.51 -25.21
C ILE A 77 -72.11 15.44 -25.72
N ASP A 78 -72.52 16.61 -26.21
CA ASP A 78 -71.61 17.57 -26.82
C ASP A 78 -70.70 18.25 -25.78
N GLU A 79 -69.55 18.71 -26.24
CA GLU A 79 -68.68 19.62 -25.50
C GLU A 79 -68.82 21.04 -26.09
N PRO A 80 -69.22 22.05 -25.29
CA PRO A 80 -69.29 23.42 -25.77
C PRO A 80 -67.95 23.90 -26.36
N GLN A 81 -68.01 24.52 -27.54
CA GLN A 81 -66.83 25.10 -28.22
C GLN A 81 -65.74 24.09 -28.64
N SER A 82 -66.07 22.79 -28.70
CA SER A 82 -65.20 21.72 -29.18
C SER A 82 -65.86 20.95 -30.33
N THR A 83 -65.06 20.41 -31.25
CA THR A 83 -65.53 19.49 -32.31
C THR A 83 -65.55 18.03 -31.85
N ALA A 84 -64.95 17.72 -30.70
CA ALA A 84 -64.98 16.39 -30.09
C ALA A 84 -66.03 16.35 -28.96
N PRO A 85 -66.91 15.33 -28.92
CA PRO A 85 -67.94 15.21 -27.89
C PRO A 85 -67.34 14.87 -26.50
N LEU A 86 -68.04 15.26 -25.43
CA LEU A 86 -67.68 14.92 -24.05
C LEU A 86 -67.86 13.43 -23.79
N LEU A 87 -69.00 12.88 -24.19
CA LEU A 87 -69.37 11.48 -24.03
C LEU A 87 -70.02 10.97 -25.32
N THR A 88 -69.62 9.78 -25.75
CA THR A 88 -70.20 9.06 -26.88
C THR A 88 -70.46 7.64 -26.44
N ILE A 89 -71.65 7.09 -26.66
CA ILE A 89 -71.97 5.69 -26.36
C ILE A 89 -72.50 5.02 -27.61
N GLY A 90 -71.90 3.89 -28.00
CA GLY A 90 -72.29 3.14 -29.19
C GLY A 90 -73.68 2.50 -29.05
N GLU A 91 -73.91 1.76 -27.97
CA GLU A 91 -75.16 1.03 -27.72
C GLU A 91 -75.44 0.92 -26.20
N ILE A 92 -76.72 1.00 -25.82
CA ILE A 92 -77.24 0.80 -24.46
C ILE A 92 -78.42 -0.18 -24.55
N ASP A 93 -78.25 -1.41 -24.07
CA ASP A 93 -79.28 -2.45 -23.95
C ASP A 93 -79.71 -2.57 -22.48
N LEU A 94 -80.95 -2.20 -22.18
CA LEU A 94 -81.55 -2.24 -20.84
C LEU A 94 -82.76 -3.18 -20.84
N ARG A 95 -82.78 -4.19 -19.98
CA ARG A 95 -83.92 -5.12 -19.85
C ARG A 95 -84.50 -5.09 -18.45
N VAL A 96 -85.78 -4.77 -18.34
CA VAL A 96 -86.50 -4.70 -17.07
C VAL A 96 -87.30 -5.98 -16.85
N ALA A 97 -87.17 -6.61 -15.69
CA ALA A 97 -87.95 -7.81 -15.39
C ALA A 97 -89.43 -7.45 -15.13
N TRP A 98 -90.37 -8.23 -15.67
CA TRP A 98 -91.80 -8.12 -15.34
C TRP A 98 -92.08 -8.24 -13.84
N ARG A 99 -91.22 -8.95 -13.10
CA ARG A 99 -91.29 -9.06 -11.63
C ARG A 99 -91.13 -7.72 -10.92
N SER A 100 -90.55 -6.69 -11.57
CA SER A 100 -90.45 -5.34 -11.01
C SER A 100 -91.81 -4.76 -10.63
N LEU A 101 -92.84 -5.03 -11.44
CA LEU A 101 -94.21 -4.58 -11.20
C LEU A 101 -94.90 -5.37 -10.08
N LEU A 102 -94.56 -6.66 -9.93
CA LEU A 102 -95.11 -7.53 -8.87
C LEU A 102 -94.50 -7.24 -7.50
N LEU A 103 -93.19 -7.01 -7.46
CA LEU A 103 -92.42 -6.80 -6.23
C LEU A 103 -92.29 -5.32 -5.84
N PHE A 104 -92.85 -4.41 -6.64
CA PHE A 104 -92.73 -2.95 -6.47
C PHE A 104 -91.29 -2.49 -6.19
N ALA A 105 -90.34 -3.11 -6.89
CA ALA A 105 -88.91 -2.84 -6.77
C ALA A 105 -88.30 -2.88 -8.17
N PRO A 106 -87.39 -1.97 -8.54
CA PRO A 106 -86.68 -2.04 -9.81
C PRO A 106 -85.84 -3.32 -9.86
N ILE A 107 -86.18 -4.23 -10.79
CA ILE A 107 -85.45 -5.46 -11.09
C ILE A 107 -85.02 -5.40 -12.55
N LEU A 108 -83.72 -5.30 -12.78
CA LEU A 108 -83.11 -5.25 -14.11
C LEU A 108 -82.52 -6.61 -14.42
N ASP A 109 -82.94 -7.23 -15.53
CA ASP A 109 -82.41 -8.52 -16.00
C ASP A 109 -81.08 -8.38 -16.74
N ARG A 110 -80.84 -7.21 -17.33
CA ARG A 110 -79.60 -6.85 -18.04
C ARG A 110 -79.42 -5.34 -18.15
N ILE A 111 -78.18 -4.88 -18.01
CA ILE A 111 -77.73 -3.56 -18.48
C ILE A 111 -76.43 -3.78 -19.26
N HIS A 112 -76.40 -3.49 -20.56
CA HIS A 112 -75.19 -3.57 -21.37
C HIS A 112 -74.90 -2.23 -22.04
N ILE A 113 -73.74 -1.64 -21.77
CA ILE A 113 -73.25 -0.40 -22.40
C ILE A 113 -72.03 -0.75 -23.26
N ASP A 114 -72.13 -0.59 -24.57
CA ASP A 114 -71.03 -0.89 -25.52
C ASP A 114 -70.38 0.39 -26.07
N ARG A 115 -69.04 0.37 -26.08
CA ARG A 115 -68.14 1.43 -26.57
C ARG A 115 -68.44 2.84 -26.02
N PRO A 116 -68.46 3.06 -24.70
CA PRO A 116 -68.52 4.41 -24.14
C PRO A 116 -67.16 5.12 -24.26
N GLN A 117 -67.14 6.28 -24.91
CA GLN A 117 -65.95 7.11 -25.10
C GLN A 117 -66.11 8.44 -24.37
N VAL A 118 -65.20 8.73 -23.44
CA VAL A 118 -65.18 9.96 -22.63
C VAL A 118 -63.93 10.78 -22.94
N SER A 119 -64.11 12.08 -23.19
CA SER A 119 -63.01 13.03 -23.40
C SER A 119 -62.96 14.04 -22.27
N LEU A 120 -61.99 13.87 -21.37
CA LEU A 120 -61.75 14.76 -20.24
C LEU A 120 -60.65 15.75 -20.60
N VAL A 121 -60.86 17.02 -20.28
CA VAL A 121 -59.85 18.08 -20.46
C VAL A 121 -59.74 18.85 -19.16
N ARG A 122 -58.56 18.84 -18.54
CA ARG A 122 -58.28 19.67 -17.37
C ARG A 122 -57.78 21.03 -17.84
N GLN A 123 -58.55 22.07 -17.54
CA GLN A 123 -58.28 23.44 -17.98
C GLN A 123 -57.47 24.23 -16.94
N HIS A 124 -57.78 24.03 -15.65
CA HIS A 124 -57.12 24.65 -14.50
C HIS A 124 -56.93 23.66 -13.35
N ALA A 125 -56.34 24.08 -12.23
CA ALA A 125 -55.98 23.20 -11.11
C ALA A 125 -57.14 22.31 -10.63
N THR A 126 -58.36 22.84 -10.60
CA THR A 126 -59.58 22.15 -10.14
C THR A 126 -60.73 22.18 -11.15
N HIS A 127 -60.50 22.71 -12.36
CA HIS A 127 -61.55 22.93 -13.36
C HIS A 127 -61.34 22.05 -14.58
N PHE A 128 -62.36 21.27 -14.90
CA PHE A 128 -62.40 20.35 -16.04
C PHE A 128 -63.50 20.78 -17.01
N ASN A 129 -63.45 20.25 -18.22
CA ASN A 129 -64.49 20.43 -19.23
C ASN A 129 -65.86 19.80 -18.87
N PHE A 130 -66.08 19.35 -17.64
CA PHE A 130 -67.39 18.91 -17.13
C PHE A 130 -67.76 19.57 -15.79
N SER A 131 -66.91 20.46 -15.26
CA SER A 131 -67.12 21.10 -13.96
C SER A 131 -68.41 21.93 -13.92
N ASP A 132 -68.80 22.52 -15.05
CA ASP A 132 -70.08 23.22 -15.25
C ASP A 132 -71.30 22.32 -14.98
N ILE A 133 -71.24 21.04 -15.38
CA ILE A 133 -72.30 20.05 -15.12
C ILE A 133 -72.41 19.80 -13.62
N VAL A 134 -71.27 19.59 -12.95
CA VAL A 134 -71.22 19.30 -11.50
C VAL A 134 -71.77 20.49 -10.71
N GLU A 135 -71.29 21.70 -10.97
CA GLU A 135 -71.76 22.91 -10.30
C GLU A 135 -73.27 23.15 -10.51
N ARG A 136 -73.80 22.82 -11.69
CA ARG A 136 -75.24 22.91 -11.97
C ARG A 136 -76.04 21.91 -11.15
N LEU A 137 -75.60 20.65 -11.12
CA LEU A 137 -76.25 19.59 -10.35
C LEU A 137 -76.20 19.87 -8.84
N GLU A 138 -75.07 20.39 -8.33
CA GLU A 138 -74.93 20.80 -6.93
C GLU A 138 -75.89 21.94 -6.57
N LYS A 139 -76.04 22.96 -7.42
CA LYS A 139 -77.03 24.03 -7.22
C LYS A 139 -78.46 23.49 -7.20
N MET A 140 -78.81 22.61 -8.15
CA MET A 140 -80.15 22.02 -8.22
C MET A 140 -80.46 21.10 -7.02
N SER A 141 -79.45 20.43 -6.45
CA SER A 141 -79.61 19.56 -5.28
C SER A 141 -79.57 20.31 -3.94
N ALA A 142 -78.82 21.41 -3.84
CA ALA A 142 -78.92 22.36 -2.73
C ALA A 142 -80.32 22.97 -2.64
N ASP A 143 -80.94 23.31 -3.77
CA ASP A 143 -82.32 23.81 -3.84
C ASP A 143 -83.38 22.75 -3.46
N GLN A 144 -83.03 21.46 -3.47
CA GLN A 144 -83.91 20.34 -3.06
C GLN A 144 -83.73 19.90 -1.60
N GLN A 145 -82.62 20.27 -0.93
CA GLN A 145 -82.33 19.84 0.44
C GLN A 145 -83.28 20.41 1.50
N ASP A 146 -83.95 21.54 1.23
CA ASP A 146 -84.94 22.13 2.15
C ASP A 146 -86.26 21.33 2.27
N LYS A 147 -86.47 20.26 1.49
CA LYS A 147 -87.72 19.46 1.50
C LYS A 147 -87.57 17.99 1.91
N SER A 148 -86.43 17.54 2.43
CA SER A 148 -86.27 16.13 2.81
C SER A 148 -85.36 15.94 4.02
N GLN A 149 -85.83 16.35 5.21
CA GLN A 149 -85.46 15.71 6.46
C GLN A 149 -86.55 14.71 6.85
N ALA A 150 -86.35 13.45 6.49
CA ALA A 150 -87.11 12.33 7.05
C ALA A 150 -86.19 11.10 7.09
N GLU A 151 -86.02 10.58 8.31
CA GLU A 151 -85.68 9.20 8.70
C GLU A 151 -84.83 8.37 7.72
N SER A 152 -83.67 7.90 8.18
CA SER A 152 -82.87 6.87 7.50
C SER A 152 -83.64 5.55 7.40
N LYS A 153 -84.59 5.46 6.46
CA LYS A 153 -85.14 4.20 5.96
C LYS A 153 -83.97 3.40 5.37
N GLY A 154 -83.92 2.10 5.69
CA GLY A 154 -82.91 1.19 5.19
C GLY A 154 -82.81 1.16 3.66
N TRP A 155 -81.81 0.44 3.15
CA TRP A 155 -81.47 0.40 1.72
C TRP A 155 -82.71 0.29 0.80
N PRO A 156 -82.80 1.11 -0.26
CA PRO A 156 -83.88 0.99 -1.23
C PRO A 156 -83.86 -0.42 -1.83
N ARG A 157 -85.05 -1.00 -2.04
CA ARG A 157 -85.20 -2.37 -2.57
C ARG A 157 -84.95 -2.38 -4.07
N PHE A 158 -83.95 -3.11 -4.55
CA PHE A 158 -83.65 -3.28 -5.97
C PHE A 158 -82.93 -4.60 -6.25
N SER A 159 -82.89 -5.01 -7.53
CA SER A 159 -82.04 -6.08 -8.02
C SER A 159 -81.49 -5.72 -9.39
N LEU A 160 -80.20 -5.88 -9.58
CA LEU A 160 -79.50 -5.65 -10.84
C LEU A 160 -78.79 -6.93 -11.26
N ASN A 161 -79.20 -7.49 -12.40
CA ASN A 161 -78.64 -8.68 -12.99
C ASN A 161 -77.89 -8.31 -14.28
N ASN A 162 -76.76 -8.96 -14.54
CA ASN A 162 -75.97 -8.87 -15.76
C ASN A 162 -75.67 -7.42 -16.21
N MET A 163 -75.07 -6.61 -15.33
CA MET A 163 -74.52 -5.31 -15.73
C MET A 163 -73.17 -5.53 -16.41
N LEU A 164 -73.01 -5.04 -17.63
CA LEU A 164 -71.79 -5.12 -18.41
C LEU A 164 -71.52 -3.79 -19.12
N LEU A 165 -70.29 -3.31 -19.06
CA LEU A 165 -69.78 -2.21 -19.87
C LEU A 165 -68.58 -2.77 -20.64
N THR A 166 -68.52 -2.57 -21.96
CA THR A 166 -67.45 -3.10 -22.83
C THR A 166 -66.88 -2.06 -23.78
N GLY A 167 -65.59 -2.18 -24.10
CA GLY A 167 -64.94 -1.37 -25.14
C GLY A 167 -64.85 0.12 -24.80
N GLY A 168 -64.88 0.48 -23.51
CA GLY A 168 -64.86 1.87 -23.09
C GLY A 168 -63.49 2.52 -23.24
N THR A 169 -63.46 3.81 -23.58
CA THR A 169 -62.22 4.59 -23.69
C THR A 169 -62.35 5.92 -22.96
N ILE A 170 -61.38 6.28 -22.14
CA ILE A 170 -61.30 7.59 -21.48
C ILE A 170 -60.00 8.25 -21.92
N SER A 171 -60.09 9.41 -22.57
CA SER A 171 -58.93 10.25 -22.86
C SER A 171 -58.91 11.43 -21.90
N LEU A 172 -57.75 11.74 -21.32
CA LEU A 172 -57.54 12.92 -20.48
C LEU A 172 -56.46 13.79 -21.11
N ASP A 173 -56.82 15.01 -21.50
CA ASP A 173 -55.89 16.07 -21.94
C ASP A 173 -55.72 17.09 -20.81
N ASP A 174 -54.66 16.95 -20.03
CA ASP A 174 -54.34 17.89 -18.96
C ASP A 174 -53.51 19.06 -19.51
N ARG A 175 -54.19 20.18 -19.78
CA ARG A 175 -53.56 21.40 -20.30
C ARG A 175 -52.72 22.14 -19.25
N VAL A 176 -52.91 21.84 -17.96
CA VAL A 176 -52.11 22.43 -16.88
C VAL A 176 -50.72 21.81 -16.85
N THR A 177 -50.63 20.51 -17.08
CA THR A 177 -49.35 19.77 -17.09
C THR A 177 -48.81 19.50 -18.51
N GLY A 178 -49.60 19.73 -19.55
CA GLY A 178 -49.27 19.48 -20.96
C GLY A 178 -49.37 18.01 -21.37
N ARG A 179 -50.12 17.19 -20.62
CA ARG A 179 -50.06 15.72 -20.70
C ARG A 179 -51.33 15.11 -21.25
N LYS A 180 -51.18 13.96 -21.92
CA LYS A 180 -52.29 13.14 -22.42
C LYS A 180 -52.24 11.76 -21.79
N GLN A 181 -53.37 11.30 -21.26
CA GLN A 181 -53.56 9.94 -20.78
C GLN A 181 -54.69 9.26 -21.53
N THR A 182 -54.61 7.95 -21.62
CA THR A 182 -55.63 7.14 -22.29
C THR A 182 -55.88 5.88 -21.49
N ILE A 183 -57.13 5.67 -21.10
CA ILE A 183 -57.66 4.40 -20.63
C ILE A 183 -58.38 3.79 -21.85
N ALA A 184 -57.97 2.61 -22.28
CA ALA A 184 -58.58 1.87 -23.38
C ALA A 184 -59.14 0.54 -22.88
N ASP A 185 -60.02 -0.08 -23.67
CA ASP A 185 -60.64 -1.38 -23.39
C ASP A 185 -61.26 -1.51 -22.00
N LEU A 186 -61.84 -0.43 -21.48
CA LEU A 186 -62.54 -0.43 -20.20
C LEU A 186 -63.72 -1.40 -20.29
N LYS A 187 -63.65 -2.45 -19.46
CA LYS A 187 -64.70 -3.41 -19.22
C LYS A 187 -65.07 -3.37 -17.73
N LEU A 188 -66.35 -3.22 -17.41
CA LEU A 188 -66.87 -3.29 -16.04
C LEU A 188 -68.04 -4.28 -16.03
N GLY A 189 -67.95 -5.33 -15.22
CA GLY A 189 -68.98 -6.36 -15.09
C GLY A 189 -69.47 -6.50 -13.65
N ILE A 190 -70.79 -6.53 -13.45
CA ILE A 190 -71.44 -6.88 -12.19
C ILE A 190 -72.55 -7.89 -12.51
N PRO A 191 -72.30 -9.21 -12.36
CA PRO A 191 -73.25 -10.26 -12.72
C PRO A 191 -74.57 -10.20 -11.93
N PHE A 192 -74.50 -9.86 -10.65
CA PHE A 192 -75.66 -9.81 -9.76
C PHE A 192 -75.41 -8.93 -8.54
N ILE A 193 -76.34 -8.02 -8.21
CA ILE A 193 -76.36 -7.29 -6.93
C ILE A 193 -77.82 -6.97 -6.54
N SER A 194 -78.21 -7.25 -5.29
CA SER A 194 -79.59 -7.08 -4.84
C SER A 194 -79.70 -6.77 -3.35
N THR A 195 -80.62 -5.86 -2.99
CA THR A 195 -81.00 -5.56 -1.60
C THR A 195 -82.26 -6.34 -1.16
N LEU A 196 -82.78 -7.25 -2.00
CA LEU A 196 -83.95 -8.07 -1.67
C LEU A 196 -83.56 -9.14 -0.62
N ALA A 197 -84.41 -9.33 0.40
CA ALA A 197 -84.08 -10.12 1.59
C ALA A 197 -83.66 -11.58 1.32
N TYR A 198 -84.09 -12.20 0.22
CA TYR A 198 -83.68 -13.57 -0.15
C TYR A 198 -82.31 -13.63 -0.86
N ALA A 199 -81.78 -12.49 -1.29
CA ALA A 199 -80.62 -12.37 -2.18
C ALA A 199 -79.43 -11.64 -1.55
N THR A 200 -79.57 -11.07 -0.34
CA THR A 200 -78.48 -10.35 0.34
C THR A 200 -77.29 -11.24 0.73
N LYS A 201 -77.44 -12.57 0.63
CA LYS A 201 -76.39 -13.58 0.89
C LYS A 201 -75.78 -14.18 -0.38
N ILE A 202 -76.07 -13.62 -1.55
CA ILE A 202 -75.50 -14.08 -2.83
C ILE A 202 -74.25 -13.25 -3.10
N ASP A 203 -73.13 -13.91 -3.43
CA ASP A 203 -71.88 -13.24 -3.74
C ASP A 203 -72.01 -12.35 -4.98
N VAL A 204 -71.65 -11.07 -4.82
CA VAL A 204 -71.47 -10.12 -5.92
C VAL A 204 -70.05 -10.27 -6.45
N GLN A 205 -69.89 -10.50 -7.76
CA GLN A 205 -68.58 -10.71 -8.39
C GLN A 205 -68.21 -9.54 -9.33
N PRO A 206 -67.73 -8.39 -8.82
CA PRO A 206 -67.31 -7.30 -9.68
C PRO A 206 -66.06 -7.69 -10.49
N GLU A 207 -66.03 -7.33 -11.76
CA GLU A 207 -64.84 -7.38 -12.62
C GLU A 207 -64.60 -6.03 -13.29
N VAL A 208 -63.33 -5.59 -13.33
CA VAL A 208 -62.86 -4.42 -14.06
C VAL A 208 -61.61 -4.83 -14.83
N HIS A 209 -61.60 -4.60 -16.13
CA HIS A 209 -60.42 -4.71 -16.98
C HIS A 209 -60.23 -3.39 -17.72
N MET A 210 -59.01 -2.88 -17.79
CA MET A 210 -58.69 -1.71 -18.60
C MET A 210 -57.19 -1.64 -18.94
N LEU A 211 -56.86 -0.96 -20.04
CA LEU A 211 -55.49 -0.62 -20.43
C LEU A 211 -55.21 0.84 -20.08
N ILE A 212 -54.42 1.11 -19.04
CA ILE A 212 -54.04 2.47 -18.66
C ILE A 212 -52.70 2.82 -19.30
N ASN A 213 -52.70 3.76 -20.26
CA ASN A 213 -51.54 4.13 -21.07
C ASN A 213 -50.85 2.92 -21.74
N GLY A 214 -51.64 1.89 -22.08
CA GLY A 214 -51.19 0.63 -22.66
C GLY A 214 -50.79 -0.45 -21.65
N SER A 215 -50.82 -0.20 -20.34
CA SER A 215 -50.56 -1.21 -19.29
C SER A 215 -51.87 -1.84 -18.80
N PRO A 216 -51.97 -3.18 -18.69
CA PRO A 216 -53.17 -3.85 -18.20
C PRO A 216 -53.38 -3.61 -16.71
N PHE A 217 -54.63 -3.36 -16.35
CA PHE A 217 -55.14 -3.27 -15.00
C PHE A 217 -56.36 -4.18 -14.89
N ASP A 218 -56.29 -5.14 -13.97
CA ASP A 218 -57.36 -6.09 -13.71
C ASP A 218 -57.73 -6.02 -12.23
N LEU A 219 -59.02 -5.85 -11.95
CA LEU A 219 -59.57 -5.88 -10.60
C LEU A 219 -60.79 -6.79 -10.59
N THR A 220 -60.72 -7.86 -9.81
CA THR A 220 -61.82 -8.81 -9.63
C THR A 220 -62.11 -8.97 -8.16
N GLY A 221 -63.30 -9.42 -7.79
CA GLY A 221 -63.59 -9.65 -6.38
C GLY A 221 -64.84 -10.45 -6.12
N THR A 222 -65.08 -10.68 -4.83
CA THR A 222 -66.34 -11.20 -4.29
C THR A 222 -66.77 -10.29 -3.15
N ALA A 223 -68.04 -9.92 -3.09
CA ALA A 223 -68.56 -9.03 -2.06
C ALA A 223 -69.96 -9.42 -1.61
N LEU A 224 -70.21 -9.22 -0.31
CA LEU A 224 -71.51 -9.34 0.34
C LEU A 224 -71.90 -7.98 0.94
N PRO A 225 -72.15 -6.94 0.12
CA PRO A 225 -72.30 -5.56 0.58
C PRO A 225 -73.52 -5.33 1.48
N PHE A 226 -74.52 -6.23 1.44
CA PHE A 226 -75.78 -6.10 2.16
C PHE A 226 -76.03 -7.20 3.21
N ASP A 227 -75.01 -7.99 3.57
CA ASP A 227 -75.12 -8.96 4.67
C ASP A 227 -75.09 -8.26 6.05
N THR A 228 -75.27 -9.03 7.12
CA THR A 228 -75.19 -8.59 8.51
C THR A 228 -73.83 -8.00 8.88
N VAL A 229 -72.75 -8.54 8.31
CA VAL A 229 -71.39 -8.00 8.33
C VAL A 229 -70.96 -7.87 6.87
N PRO A 230 -70.95 -6.66 6.30
CA PRO A 230 -70.44 -6.46 4.95
C PRO A 230 -69.01 -6.97 4.81
N THR A 231 -68.78 -7.82 3.82
CA THR A 231 -67.45 -8.35 3.49
C THR A 231 -67.14 -8.15 2.02
N SER A 232 -65.87 -7.92 1.69
CA SER A 232 -65.41 -7.80 0.31
C SER A 232 -63.99 -8.30 0.18
N THR A 233 -63.74 -9.17 -0.79
CA THR A 233 -62.40 -9.61 -1.20
C THR A 233 -62.13 -9.06 -2.59
N LEU A 234 -61.10 -8.24 -2.75
CA LEU A 234 -60.70 -7.62 -4.01
C LEU A 234 -59.31 -8.12 -4.40
N ALA A 235 -59.20 -8.80 -5.53
CA ALA A 235 -57.94 -9.14 -6.18
C ALA A 235 -57.52 -7.99 -7.11
N VAL A 236 -56.41 -7.33 -6.79
CA VAL A 236 -55.82 -6.20 -7.53
C VAL A 236 -54.57 -6.69 -8.25
N THR A 237 -54.71 -6.89 -9.56
CA THR A 237 -53.65 -7.41 -10.42
C THR A 237 -53.11 -6.34 -11.36
N LEU A 238 -51.80 -6.09 -11.27
CA LEU A 238 -51.03 -5.23 -12.17
C LEU A 238 -49.93 -6.09 -12.80
N ASP A 239 -49.84 -6.10 -14.12
CA ASP A 239 -48.75 -6.76 -14.86
C ASP A 239 -48.01 -5.70 -15.68
N GLY A 240 -46.90 -5.20 -15.12
CA GLY A 240 -46.06 -4.19 -15.78
C GLY A 240 -46.71 -2.81 -15.94
N LEU A 241 -47.22 -2.22 -14.85
CA LEU A 241 -47.60 -0.81 -14.86
C LEU A 241 -46.35 0.08 -15.01
N ALA A 242 -46.20 0.73 -16.16
CA ALA A 242 -45.02 1.53 -16.51
C ALA A 242 -44.98 2.86 -15.76
N LEU A 243 -44.32 2.90 -14.60
CA LEU A 243 -44.30 4.04 -13.69
C LEU A 243 -43.59 5.28 -14.27
N ASP A 244 -42.70 5.13 -15.26
CA ASP A 244 -42.10 6.25 -15.99
C ASP A 244 -43.17 7.12 -16.69
N LYS A 245 -44.26 6.50 -17.17
CA LYS A 245 -45.42 7.22 -17.73
C LYS A 245 -46.25 7.97 -16.66
N TRP A 246 -45.99 7.70 -15.38
CA TRP A 246 -46.68 8.28 -14.23
C TRP A 246 -45.80 9.16 -13.34
N ALA A 247 -44.47 9.06 -13.43
CA ALA A 247 -43.49 9.81 -12.62
C ALA A 247 -43.74 11.32 -12.65
N ASP A 248 -44.23 11.75 -13.80
CA ASP A 248 -44.60 13.09 -14.15
C ASP A 248 -45.76 13.64 -13.29
N PHE A 249 -46.68 12.80 -12.78
CA PHE A 249 -47.83 13.23 -11.95
C PHE A 249 -47.43 14.00 -10.68
N TRP A 250 -46.15 13.93 -10.28
CA TRP A 250 -45.64 14.70 -9.15
C TRP A 250 -45.63 16.21 -9.46
N PRO A 251 -46.30 17.06 -8.66
CA PRO A 251 -46.51 18.47 -8.98
C PRO A 251 -45.26 19.35 -8.89
N VAL A 252 -44.13 18.80 -8.41
CA VAL A 252 -42.87 19.54 -8.19
C VAL A 252 -41.72 18.79 -8.87
N PRO A 253 -40.78 19.47 -9.55
CA PRO A 253 -39.64 18.79 -10.17
C PRO A 253 -38.84 18.00 -9.14
N LEU A 254 -38.77 16.68 -9.33
CA LEU A 254 -37.97 15.78 -8.51
C LEU A 254 -36.48 15.99 -8.81
N PRO A 255 -35.58 15.84 -7.81
CA PRO A 255 -34.14 15.96 -8.03
C PRO A 255 -33.54 14.78 -8.84
N VAL A 256 -34.36 13.79 -9.18
CA VAL A 256 -34.03 12.59 -9.94
C VAL A 256 -35.00 12.40 -11.10
N ARG A 257 -34.58 11.66 -12.13
CA ARG A 257 -35.41 11.27 -13.28
C ARG A 257 -35.57 9.76 -13.32
N LEU A 258 -36.82 9.30 -13.38
CA LEU A 258 -37.17 7.90 -13.59
C LEU A 258 -37.18 7.61 -15.09
N LYS A 259 -36.24 6.78 -15.58
CA LYS A 259 -36.18 6.38 -16.99
C LYS A 259 -37.10 5.22 -17.31
N SER A 260 -37.16 4.24 -16.42
CA SER A 260 -38.04 3.07 -16.53
C SER A 260 -38.34 2.50 -15.15
N ALA A 261 -39.54 1.96 -14.97
CA ALA A 261 -39.89 1.05 -13.89
C ALA A 261 -41.24 0.38 -14.18
N LEU A 262 -41.33 -0.92 -13.92
CA LEU A 262 -42.53 -1.72 -14.12
C LEU A 262 -43.04 -2.21 -12.76
N LEU A 263 -44.22 -1.78 -12.34
CA LEU A 263 -44.88 -2.24 -11.12
C LEU A 263 -45.76 -3.45 -11.42
N ASP A 264 -45.52 -4.54 -10.70
CA ASP A 264 -46.34 -5.74 -10.70
C ASP A 264 -47.03 -5.89 -9.32
N SER A 265 -48.28 -6.32 -9.32
CA SER A 265 -49.06 -6.53 -8.10
C SER A 265 -49.97 -7.74 -8.27
N ARG A 266 -50.04 -8.60 -7.26
CA ARG A 266 -51.08 -9.62 -7.11
C ARG A 266 -51.56 -9.61 -5.67
N LEU A 267 -52.20 -8.52 -5.30
CA LEU A 267 -52.71 -8.31 -3.94
C LEU A 267 -54.17 -8.73 -3.84
N GLN A 268 -54.53 -9.33 -2.71
CA GLN A 268 -55.90 -9.55 -2.27
C GLN A 268 -56.17 -8.66 -1.07
N VAL A 269 -57.18 -7.80 -1.16
CA VAL A 269 -57.64 -6.93 -0.09
C VAL A 269 -58.94 -7.48 0.46
N LEU A 270 -58.93 -7.93 1.72
CA LEU A 270 -60.11 -8.33 2.46
C LEU A 270 -60.57 -7.18 3.35
N PHE A 271 -61.82 -6.77 3.18
CA PHE A 271 -62.49 -5.76 3.99
C PHE A 271 -63.66 -6.41 4.73
N GLU A 272 -63.75 -6.19 6.04
CA GLU A 272 -64.88 -6.61 6.89
C GLU A 272 -65.34 -5.43 7.76
N GLU A 273 -66.65 -5.16 7.82
CA GLU A 273 -67.21 -4.06 8.61
C GLU A 273 -68.26 -4.55 9.62
N PRO A 274 -67.86 -4.98 10.82
CA PRO A 274 -68.79 -5.41 11.86
C PRO A 274 -69.51 -4.20 12.47
N ARG A 275 -70.83 -4.28 12.68
CA ARG A 275 -71.66 -3.16 13.18
C ARG A 275 -71.20 -2.51 14.50
N ASN A 276 -70.48 -3.24 15.35
CA ASN A 276 -70.05 -2.81 16.69
C ASN A 276 -68.52 -2.85 16.89
N ALA A 277 -67.74 -2.89 15.82
CA ALA A 277 -66.28 -2.91 15.89
C ALA A 277 -65.65 -2.05 14.78
N ALA A 278 -64.36 -1.73 14.92
CA ALA A 278 -63.62 -1.07 13.85
C ALA A 278 -63.55 -1.98 12.61
N PRO A 279 -63.59 -1.39 11.39
CA PRO A 279 -63.43 -2.16 10.16
C PRO A 279 -62.07 -2.86 10.14
N ARG A 280 -62.05 -4.08 9.63
CA ARG A 280 -60.84 -4.87 9.46
C ARG A 280 -60.43 -4.85 8.00
N ILE A 281 -59.18 -4.47 7.76
CA ILE A 281 -58.59 -4.44 6.43
C ILE A 281 -57.37 -5.34 6.47
N ARG A 282 -57.40 -6.41 5.69
CA ARG A 282 -56.25 -7.30 5.48
C ARG A 282 -55.80 -7.23 4.04
N VAL A 283 -54.49 -7.15 3.84
CA VAL A 283 -53.87 -7.14 2.52
C VAL A 283 -52.92 -8.32 2.45
N GLN A 284 -53.07 -9.20 1.46
CA GLN A 284 -52.20 -10.36 1.28
C GLN A 284 -51.77 -10.54 -0.18
N GLY A 285 -50.56 -11.02 -0.44
CA GLY A 285 -50.10 -11.36 -1.80
C GLY A 285 -48.67 -10.91 -2.10
N ASP A 286 -48.40 -10.64 -3.38
CA ASP A 286 -47.06 -10.33 -3.87
C ASP A 286 -47.02 -8.94 -4.53
N LEU A 287 -45.87 -8.27 -4.39
CA LEU A 287 -45.55 -6.99 -5.04
C LEU A 287 -44.19 -7.05 -5.72
N GLY A 288 -44.04 -6.42 -6.87
CA GLY A 288 -42.79 -6.42 -7.64
C GLY A 288 -42.52 -5.08 -8.31
N LEU A 289 -41.25 -4.68 -8.36
CA LEU A 289 -40.78 -3.55 -9.16
C LEU A 289 -39.61 -3.99 -10.04
N ARG A 290 -39.84 -4.12 -11.35
CA ARG A 290 -38.84 -4.56 -12.34
C ARG A 290 -38.25 -3.39 -13.10
N GLN A 291 -37.01 -3.57 -13.57
CA GLN A 291 -36.32 -2.66 -14.49
C GLN A 291 -36.29 -1.20 -14.01
N LEU A 292 -36.00 -0.97 -12.73
CA LEU A 292 -35.83 0.39 -12.23
C LEU A 292 -34.53 0.97 -12.80
N ASP A 293 -34.63 2.14 -13.43
CA ASP A 293 -33.48 2.98 -13.82
C ASP A 293 -33.75 4.43 -13.42
N VAL A 294 -32.96 4.92 -12.46
CA VAL A 294 -33.03 6.27 -11.92
C VAL A 294 -31.71 6.99 -12.20
N THR A 295 -31.85 8.20 -12.73
CA THR A 295 -30.73 9.11 -13.00
C THR A 295 -30.87 10.40 -12.21
N GLU A 296 -29.77 11.11 -12.06
CA GLU A 296 -29.82 12.50 -11.60
C GLU A 296 -30.55 13.40 -12.59
N SER A 297 -30.98 14.58 -12.13
CA SER A 297 -31.52 15.63 -13.01
C SER A 297 -30.58 16.01 -14.17
N SER A 298 -29.27 15.82 -14.01
CA SER A 298 -28.24 16.03 -15.04
C SER A 298 -28.22 14.93 -16.12
N GLY A 299 -28.87 13.79 -15.88
CA GLY A 299 -28.81 12.58 -16.72
C GLY A 299 -27.73 11.57 -16.32
N ALA A 300 -26.91 11.87 -15.31
CA ALA A 300 -25.92 10.94 -14.78
C ALA A 300 -26.59 9.71 -14.11
N PRO A 301 -26.03 8.50 -14.26
CA PRO A 301 -26.51 7.31 -13.53
C PRO A 301 -26.52 7.51 -12.02
N LEU A 302 -27.53 6.98 -11.33
CA LEU A 302 -27.64 7.06 -9.86
C LEU A 302 -27.92 5.69 -9.25
N LEU A 303 -29.02 5.05 -9.66
CA LEU A 303 -29.50 3.80 -9.09
C LEU A 303 -30.29 3.02 -10.14
N ALA A 304 -29.99 1.75 -10.31
CA ALA A 304 -30.77 0.84 -11.14
C ALA A 304 -30.88 -0.54 -10.52
N TRP A 305 -31.90 -1.32 -10.86
CA TRP A 305 -31.97 -2.75 -10.52
C TRP A 305 -32.81 -3.55 -11.51
N GLY A 306 -32.55 -4.87 -11.55
CA GLY A 306 -33.30 -5.80 -12.39
C GLY A 306 -34.71 -6.06 -11.85
N SER A 307 -34.83 -6.43 -10.57
CA SER A 307 -36.13 -6.59 -9.91
C SER A 307 -36.03 -6.47 -8.40
N LEU A 308 -37.05 -5.86 -7.79
CA LEU A 308 -37.31 -5.88 -6.36
C LEU A 308 -38.64 -6.63 -6.13
N LYS A 309 -38.63 -7.77 -5.45
CA LYS A 309 -39.81 -8.62 -5.22
C LYS A 309 -40.10 -8.70 -3.73
N PHE A 310 -41.36 -8.50 -3.35
CA PHE A 310 -41.90 -8.77 -2.02
C PHE A 310 -42.87 -9.94 -2.14
N GLN A 311 -42.54 -11.07 -1.51
CA GLN A 311 -43.34 -12.29 -1.59
C GLN A 311 -43.98 -12.61 -0.25
N GLY A 312 -45.25 -13.04 -0.29
CA GLY A 312 -46.00 -13.39 0.92
C GLY A 312 -46.19 -12.20 1.85
N VAL A 313 -46.50 -11.02 1.29
CA VAL A 313 -46.91 -9.84 2.07
C VAL A 313 -48.23 -10.17 2.73
N SER A 314 -48.35 -9.90 4.03
CA SER A 314 -49.60 -9.97 4.79
C SER A 314 -49.63 -8.82 5.79
N ALA A 315 -50.64 -7.95 5.69
CA ALA A 315 -50.80 -6.81 6.57
C ALA A 315 -52.22 -6.79 7.13
N ASP A 316 -52.35 -6.71 8.46
CA ASP A 316 -53.62 -6.44 9.14
C ASP A 316 -53.57 -5.01 9.69
N LEU A 317 -54.26 -4.10 9.00
CA LEU A 317 -54.22 -2.67 9.33
C LEU A 317 -54.91 -2.37 10.66
N GLY A 318 -55.85 -3.23 11.10
CA GLY A 318 -56.51 -3.12 12.39
C GLY A 318 -55.60 -3.58 13.54
N ALA A 319 -54.90 -4.70 13.37
CA ALA A 319 -53.95 -5.22 14.34
C ALA A 319 -52.57 -4.52 14.32
N ARG A 320 -52.32 -3.66 13.32
CA ARG A 320 -51.02 -2.99 13.08
C ARG A 320 -49.87 -3.98 12.94
N THR A 321 -50.13 -5.09 12.25
CA THR A 321 -49.13 -6.15 12.00
C THR A 321 -48.85 -6.27 10.53
N VAL A 322 -47.57 -6.35 10.15
CA VAL A 322 -47.12 -6.62 8.78
C VAL A 322 -46.11 -7.77 8.83
N SER A 323 -46.35 -8.81 8.05
CA SER A 323 -45.40 -9.91 7.83
C SER A 323 -45.07 -10.02 6.35
N ILE A 324 -43.80 -10.23 6.01
CA ILE A 324 -43.33 -10.43 4.63
C ILE A 324 -42.49 -11.70 4.61
N GLY A 325 -42.84 -12.66 3.76
CA GLY A 325 -42.05 -13.90 3.63
C GLY A 325 -40.66 -13.64 3.09
N SER A 326 -40.54 -12.98 1.93
CA SER A 326 -39.22 -12.61 1.39
C SER A 326 -39.20 -11.26 0.70
N VAL A 327 -38.06 -10.57 0.77
CA VAL A 327 -37.74 -9.38 -0.03
C VAL A 327 -36.49 -9.66 -0.84
N THR A 328 -36.57 -9.71 -2.16
CA THR A 328 -35.41 -10.02 -3.03
C THR A 328 -35.11 -8.86 -3.96
N LEU A 329 -33.89 -8.32 -3.90
CA LEU A 329 -33.38 -7.27 -4.77
C LEU A 329 -32.29 -7.85 -5.70
N GLU A 330 -32.61 -7.96 -6.99
CA GLU A 330 -31.74 -8.56 -8.00
C GLU A 330 -31.03 -7.50 -8.84
N LYS A 331 -29.70 -7.68 -8.99
CA LYS A 331 -28.80 -6.85 -9.80
C LYS A 331 -28.86 -5.35 -9.49
N PRO A 332 -28.89 -4.89 -8.21
CA PRO A 332 -28.84 -3.47 -7.93
C PRO A 332 -27.48 -2.88 -8.36
N GLN A 333 -27.50 -1.72 -9.00
CA GLN A 333 -26.35 -0.94 -9.42
C GLN A 333 -26.45 0.45 -8.80
N VAL A 334 -25.44 0.85 -8.04
CA VAL A 334 -25.40 2.13 -7.33
C VAL A 334 -24.16 2.91 -7.78
N GLU A 335 -24.36 4.16 -8.21
CA GLU A 335 -23.25 5.07 -8.49
C GLU A 335 -22.97 5.94 -7.26
N VAL A 336 -21.76 5.87 -6.72
CA VAL A 336 -21.30 6.76 -5.65
C VAL A 336 -20.19 7.63 -6.22
N HIS A 337 -20.56 8.86 -6.59
CA HIS A 337 -19.66 9.79 -7.25
C HIS A 337 -19.46 11.03 -6.39
N ARG A 338 -18.21 11.34 -6.07
CA ARG A 338 -17.80 12.60 -5.46
C ARG A 338 -17.09 13.46 -6.49
N ASP A 339 -17.66 14.64 -6.73
CA ASP A 339 -17.04 15.69 -7.54
C ASP A 339 -16.18 16.63 -6.66
N ALA A 340 -15.71 17.75 -7.23
CA ALA A 340 -14.91 18.73 -6.51
C ALA A 340 -15.62 19.40 -5.31
N GLN A 341 -16.95 19.32 -5.20
CA GLN A 341 -17.76 19.99 -4.19
C GLN A 341 -18.38 19.02 -3.19
N GLN A 342 -19.07 17.98 -3.66
CA GLN A 342 -19.88 17.09 -2.82
C GLN A 342 -20.19 15.75 -3.49
N LEU A 343 -20.77 14.83 -2.71
CA LEU A 343 -21.21 13.52 -3.18
C LEU A 343 -22.58 13.60 -3.89
N ASN A 344 -22.77 12.87 -4.98
CA ASN A 344 -24.03 12.85 -5.74
C ASN A 344 -25.27 12.57 -4.87
N TRP A 345 -25.22 11.59 -3.97
CA TRP A 345 -26.32 11.29 -3.04
C TRP A 345 -26.60 12.42 -2.04
N GLN A 346 -25.60 13.21 -1.64
CA GLN A 346 -25.83 14.40 -0.81
C GLN A 346 -26.61 15.48 -1.59
N ARG A 347 -26.26 15.67 -2.88
CA ARG A 347 -26.98 16.59 -3.78
C ARG A 347 -28.44 16.18 -3.94
N VAL A 348 -28.69 14.88 -4.15
CA VAL A 348 -30.05 14.31 -4.26
C VAL A 348 -30.83 14.49 -2.95
N ALA A 349 -30.24 14.15 -1.80
CA ALA A 349 -30.87 14.32 -0.49
C ALA A 349 -31.19 15.80 -0.16
N ALA A 350 -30.27 16.72 -0.50
CA ALA A 350 -30.49 18.16 -0.36
C ALA A 350 -31.63 18.64 -1.26
N GLY A 351 -31.76 18.09 -2.48
CA GLY A 351 -32.88 18.34 -3.39
C GLY A 351 -34.22 17.94 -2.77
N PHE A 352 -34.33 16.72 -2.23
CA PHE A 352 -35.55 16.27 -1.55
C PHE A 352 -35.86 17.09 -0.28
N SER A 353 -34.85 17.50 0.48
CA SER A 353 -35.03 18.34 1.67
C SER A 353 -35.58 19.74 1.33
N LYS A 354 -35.29 20.27 0.12
CA LYS A 354 -35.86 21.55 -0.35
C LYS A 354 -37.34 21.40 -0.74
N LEU A 355 -37.74 20.27 -1.31
CA LEU A 355 -39.15 19.98 -1.61
C LEU A 355 -40.02 19.99 -0.35
N GLY A 356 -39.52 19.42 0.75
CA GLY A 356 -40.21 19.42 2.06
C GLY A 356 -40.31 20.80 2.74
N ARG A 357 -39.54 21.82 2.30
CA ARG A 357 -39.55 23.17 2.87
C ARG A 357 -40.49 24.15 2.14
N SER A 358 -41.03 23.77 0.98
CA SER A 358 -41.83 24.70 0.16
C SER A 358 -43.34 24.68 0.44
N ALA A 359 -43.78 24.10 1.56
CA ALA A 359 -45.18 24.10 1.99
C ALA A 359 -45.35 24.35 3.50
N SER A 360 -44.53 25.21 4.10
CA SER A 360 -44.87 25.83 5.38
C SER A 360 -45.15 27.30 5.12
N ALA A 361 -46.43 27.66 5.24
CA ALA A 361 -46.87 29.05 5.36
C ALA A 361 -45.97 29.77 6.38
N ALA A 362 -45.59 31.01 6.07
CA ALA A 362 -44.89 31.88 6.99
C ALA A 362 -45.50 31.79 8.40
N PRO A 363 -44.70 31.56 9.46
CA PRO A 363 -45.23 31.53 10.81
C PRO A 363 -45.78 32.92 11.11
N ILE A 364 -47.09 33.00 11.33
CA ILE A 364 -47.71 34.15 11.97
C ILE A 364 -47.09 34.21 13.37
N ALA A 365 -46.26 35.23 13.59
CA ALA A 365 -45.60 35.47 14.86
C ALA A 365 -46.65 35.64 15.98
N PRO A 366 -46.61 34.86 17.07
CA PRO A 366 -47.38 35.18 18.25
C PRO A 366 -46.71 36.38 18.97
N LYS A 367 -47.53 37.42 19.17
CA LYS A 367 -47.20 38.63 19.95
C LYS A 367 -46.76 38.24 21.37
N PRO A 368 -45.69 38.84 21.95
CA PRO A 368 -45.26 38.52 23.30
C PRO A 368 -46.14 39.25 24.34
N SER A 369 -46.54 38.53 25.40
CA SER A 369 -46.99 39.13 26.66
C SER A 369 -46.21 38.47 27.82
N PRO A 370 -45.77 39.22 28.85
CA PRO A 370 -44.65 38.83 29.69
C PRO A 370 -45.01 38.05 30.96
N ALA A 371 -44.15 37.07 31.24
CA ALA A 371 -43.54 36.63 32.51
C ALA A 371 -44.33 36.55 33.84
N SER A 372 -44.15 35.40 34.50
CA SER A 372 -43.59 35.15 35.86
C SER A 372 -44.41 34.07 36.59
N ALA A 373 -43.90 33.06 37.32
CA ALA A 373 -42.58 32.74 37.86
C ALA A 373 -42.48 31.20 38.10
N ALA A 374 -41.25 30.71 38.24
CA ALA A 374 -40.85 29.35 38.63
C ALA A 374 -41.12 29.05 40.13
N PRO A 375 -40.63 27.95 40.76
CA PRO A 375 -40.08 26.68 40.26
C PRO A 375 -40.74 25.45 40.93
N ALA A 376 -40.67 24.26 40.30
CA ALA A 376 -40.92 23.02 41.05
C ALA A 376 -40.09 21.86 40.49
N SER A 377 -39.23 21.35 41.38
CA SER A 377 -38.49 20.10 41.30
C SER A 377 -39.39 18.95 40.85
N ALA A 378 -38.96 18.19 39.85
CA ALA A 378 -39.50 16.87 39.56
C ALA A 378 -38.39 15.85 39.66
N VAL A 379 -38.43 15.15 40.79
CA VAL A 379 -37.72 13.91 41.08
C VAL A 379 -37.88 12.96 39.89
N LEU A 380 -36.77 12.39 39.45
CA LEU A 380 -36.70 11.20 38.60
C LEU A 380 -37.39 10.03 39.32
N ALA A 381 -38.71 9.95 39.22
CA ALA A 381 -39.46 8.76 39.53
C ALA A 381 -39.44 7.88 38.27
N THR A 382 -38.82 6.71 38.40
CA THR A 382 -38.96 5.56 37.51
C THR A 382 -40.44 5.21 37.35
N ALA A 383 -41.07 5.77 36.33
CA ALA A 383 -42.30 5.25 35.78
C ALA A 383 -41.92 4.16 34.76
N SER A 384 -42.20 2.91 35.09
CA SER A 384 -42.27 1.83 34.11
C SER A 384 -43.24 2.28 33.02
N ALA A 385 -42.71 2.73 31.89
CA ALA A 385 -43.51 3.06 30.72
C ALA A 385 -44.30 1.81 30.33
N LYS A 386 -45.62 1.86 30.46
CA LYS A 386 -46.49 0.87 29.83
C LYS A 386 -46.11 0.83 28.34
N PRO A 387 -45.87 -0.34 27.75
CA PRO A 387 -45.51 -0.44 26.34
C PRO A 387 -46.57 0.27 25.52
N ASP A 388 -46.13 1.16 24.64
CA ASP A 388 -46.97 1.90 23.74
C ASP A 388 -47.64 0.89 22.79
N THR A 389 -48.86 0.47 23.11
CA THR A 389 -49.64 -0.52 22.34
C THR A 389 -50.06 -0.02 20.96
N SER A 390 -49.54 1.14 20.57
CA SER A 390 -49.78 1.84 19.31
C SER A 390 -48.74 1.52 18.21
N ALA A 391 -47.61 0.89 18.54
CA ALA A 391 -46.53 0.62 17.58
C ALA A 391 -46.84 -0.55 16.62
N TRP A 392 -46.39 -0.43 15.37
CA TRP A 392 -46.49 -1.50 14.38
C TRP A 392 -45.58 -2.68 14.73
N LYS A 393 -46.08 -3.91 14.53
CA LYS A 393 -45.28 -5.13 14.60
C LYS A 393 -44.94 -5.57 13.19
N ILE A 394 -43.66 -5.56 12.84
CA ILE A 394 -43.19 -5.90 11.49
C ILE A 394 -42.30 -7.14 11.57
N SER A 395 -42.57 -8.16 10.77
CA SER A 395 -41.71 -9.33 10.61
C SER A 395 -41.35 -9.56 9.14
N ILE A 396 -40.08 -9.86 8.87
CA ILE A 396 -39.60 -10.24 7.54
C ILE A 396 -38.75 -11.49 7.70
N ASP A 397 -39.16 -12.61 7.09
CA ASP A 397 -38.44 -13.88 7.29
C ASP A 397 -37.07 -13.83 6.63
N THR A 398 -36.97 -13.28 5.42
CA THR A 398 -35.70 -13.14 4.69
C THR A 398 -35.65 -11.90 3.78
N VAL A 399 -34.54 -11.17 3.82
CA VAL A 399 -34.18 -10.13 2.83
C VAL A 399 -32.95 -10.59 2.06
N ARG A 400 -33.02 -10.67 0.74
CA ARG A 400 -31.92 -11.05 -0.16
C ARG A 400 -31.55 -9.91 -1.10
N LEU A 401 -30.25 -9.71 -1.25
CA LEU A 401 -29.63 -8.91 -2.29
C LEU A 401 -28.77 -9.84 -3.14
N GLU A 402 -29.00 -9.85 -4.45
CA GLU A 402 -28.33 -10.75 -5.39
C GLU A 402 -27.58 -9.97 -6.47
N THR A 403 -26.29 -10.27 -6.64
CA THR A 403 -25.45 -9.73 -7.73
C THR A 403 -25.41 -8.19 -7.79
N GLY A 404 -25.29 -7.54 -6.63
CA GLY A 404 -25.15 -6.10 -6.52
C GLY A 404 -23.82 -5.57 -7.04
N GLY A 405 -23.86 -4.34 -7.56
CA GLY A 405 -22.73 -3.56 -7.99
C GLY A 405 -22.77 -2.15 -7.40
N VAL A 406 -21.60 -1.65 -7.00
CA VAL A 406 -21.40 -0.27 -6.55
C VAL A 406 -20.19 0.27 -7.28
N ASN A 407 -20.34 1.38 -7.99
CA ASN A 407 -19.20 2.08 -8.56
C ASN A 407 -18.78 3.22 -7.62
N LEU A 408 -17.52 3.18 -7.16
CA LEU A 408 -16.96 4.22 -6.30
C LEU A 408 -16.07 5.13 -7.14
N ARG A 409 -16.50 6.38 -7.33
CA ARG A 409 -15.76 7.37 -8.09
C ARG A 409 -15.48 8.63 -7.25
N ASP A 410 -14.22 9.02 -7.12
CA ASP A 410 -13.79 10.25 -6.45
C ASP A 410 -12.83 11.00 -7.37
N ASP A 411 -13.36 12.01 -8.07
CA ASP A 411 -12.61 12.80 -9.05
C ASP A 411 -11.43 13.57 -8.42
N PRO A 412 -11.56 14.24 -7.25
CA PRO A 412 -10.45 14.90 -6.56
C PRO A 412 -9.19 14.05 -6.35
N VAL A 413 -9.35 12.75 -6.09
CA VAL A 413 -8.24 11.82 -5.85
C VAL A 413 -7.98 10.86 -7.03
N GLY A 414 -8.75 10.98 -8.12
CA GLY A 414 -8.61 10.15 -9.32
C GLY A 414 -8.96 8.67 -9.12
N LEU A 415 -9.86 8.36 -8.18
CA LEU A 415 -10.31 6.99 -7.89
C LEU A 415 -11.53 6.62 -8.74
N ASP A 416 -11.48 5.46 -9.39
CA ASP A 416 -12.62 4.83 -10.07
C ASP A 416 -12.54 3.31 -9.80
N TYR A 417 -13.39 2.81 -8.91
CA TYR A 417 -13.31 1.46 -8.37
C TYR A 417 -14.66 0.74 -8.37
N PRO A 418 -14.90 -0.19 -9.32
CA PRO A 418 -16.14 -0.95 -9.40
C PRO A 418 -16.12 -2.17 -8.47
N LEU A 419 -16.99 -2.13 -7.46
CA LEU A 419 -17.33 -3.27 -6.60
C LEU A 419 -18.46 -4.06 -7.25
N LYS A 420 -18.23 -5.33 -7.60
CA LYS A 420 -19.24 -6.20 -8.22
C LYS A 420 -19.40 -7.50 -7.45
N GLY A 421 -20.50 -8.20 -7.70
CA GLY A 421 -20.77 -9.51 -7.12
C GLY A 421 -21.19 -9.48 -5.65
N LEU A 422 -21.67 -8.33 -5.16
CA LEU A 422 -22.19 -8.20 -3.80
C LEU A 422 -23.48 -9.02 -3.65
N SER A 423 -23.59 -9.79 -2.59
CA SER A 423 -24.81 -10.48 -2.19
C SER A 423 -24.96 -10.40 -0.68
N ALA A 424 -26.19 -10.28 -0.21
CA ALA A 424 -26.47 -10.22 1.22
C ALA A 424 -27.77 -10.95 1.52
N GLU A 425 -27.84 -11.62 2.66
CA GLU A 425 -29.04 -12.26 3.18
C GLU A 425 -29.22 -11.89 4.65
N ILE A 426 -30.42 -11.43 5.01
CA ILE A 426 -30.78 -11.10 6.40
C ILE A 426 -32.00 -11.93 6.76
N GLN A 427 -31.91 -12.75 7.80
CA GLN A 427 -33.01 -13.60 8.27
C GLN A 427 -33.53 -13.17 9.64
N HIS A 428 -34.78 -13.54 9.94
CA HIS A 428 -35.45 -13.32 11.23
C HIS A 428 -35.56 -11.84 11.63
N ILE A 429 -35.92 -10.97 10.70
CA ILE A 429 -36.14 -9.55 11.01
C ILE A 429 -37.47 -9.42 11.75
N SER A 430 -37.43 -8.87 12.97
CA SER A 430 -38.62 -8.54 13.74
C SER A 430 -38.47 -7.17 14.39
N LEU A 431 -39.50 -6.34 14.31
CA LEU A 431 -39.55 -5.01 14.92
C LEU A 431 -40.84 -4.88 15.75
N PRO A 432 -40.74 -4.57 17.06
CA PRO A 432 -39.51 -4.49 17.86
C PRO A 432 -38.81 -5.85 17.98
N GLN A 433 -37.48 -5.86 17.95
CA GLN A 433 -36.67 -7.07 17.97
C GLN A 433 -36.60 -7.68 19.39
N SER A 434 -36.73 -9.00 19.51
CA SER A 434 -36.48 -9.72 20.77
C SER A 434 -34.98 -10.00 20.96
N ALA A 435 -34.49 -9.87 22.19
CA ALA A 435 -33.08 -10.16 22.51
C ALA A 435 -32.72 -11.64 22.30
N ASP A 436 -33.70 -12.55 22.43
CA ASP A 436 -33.49 -14.00 22.25
C ASP A 436 -33.52 -14.45 20.78
N GLN A 437 -33.81 -13.54 19.84
CA GLN A 437 -33.90 -13.82 18.41
C GLN A 437 -33.03 -12.83 17.60
N PRO A 438 -31.71 -13.10 17.49
CA PRO A 438 -30.83 -12.26 16.70
C PRO A 438 -31.16 -12.37 15.20
N MET A 439 -31.07 -11.22 14.51
CA MET A 439 -31.10 -11.18 13.06
C MET A 439 -29.80 -11.81 12.54
N LEU A 440 -29.90 -12.77 11.61
CA LEU A 440 -28.72 -13.38 11.00
C LEU A 440 -28.40 -12.64 9.71
N VAL A 441 -27.27 -11.94 9.68
CA VAL A 441 -26.78 -11.22 8.49
C VAL A 441 -25.65 -12.02 7.86
N GLN A 442 -25.77 -12.34 6.58
CA GLN A 442 -24.71 -12.89 5.76
C GLN A 442 -24.45 -11.95 4.59
N MET A 443 -23.18 -11.68 4.30
CA MET A 443 -22.77 -10.87 3.17
C MET A 443 -21.62 -11.55 2.45
N ASN A 444 -21.71 -11.64 1.13
CA ASN A 444 -20.69 -12.23 0.28
C ASN A 444 -20.39 -11.28 -0.88
N MET A 445 -19.13 -11.25 -1.30
CA MET A 445 -18.70 -10.57 -2.51
C MET A 445 -17.66 -11.44 -3.19
N ASP A 446 -17.81 -11.66 -4.49
CA ASP A 446 -16.74 -12.15 -5.35
C ASP A 446 -16.59 -11.12 -6.47
N ASN A 447 -15.57 -10.26 -6.39
CA ASN A 447 -15.39 -9.14 -7.30
C ASN A 447 -14.58 -9.56 -8.53
N PRO A 448 -15.20 -9.72 -9.72
CA PRO A 448 -14.47 -10.09 -10.93
C PRO A 448 -13.50 -9.02 -11.42
N SER A 449 -13.63 -7.76 -10.95
CA SER A 449 -12.78 -6.65 -11.39
C SER A 449 -11.33 -6.81 -10.93
N ASP A 450 -11.11 -7.38 -9.74
CA ASP A 450 -9.78 -7.57 -9.14
C ASP A 450 -9.55 -8.98 -8.55
N GLY A 451 -10.56 -9.84 -8.55
CA GLY A 451 -10.49 -11.20 -7.99
C GLY A 451 -10.62 -11.25 -6.46
N SER A 452 -10.95 -10.14 -5.80
CA SER A 452 -11.14 -10.09 -4.36
C SER A 452 -12.43 -10.77 -3.91
N SER A 453 -12.43 -11.34 -2.71
CA SER A 453 -13.64 -11.91 -2.11
C SER A 453 -13.85 -11.43 -0.67
N LEU A 454 -15.08 -11.11 -0.31
CA LEU A 454 -15.49 -10.78 1.06
C LEU A 454 -16.55 -11.76 1.53
N ARG A 455 -16.42 -12.26 2.76
CA ARG A 455 -17.43 -13.08 3.45
C ARG A 455 -17.63 -12.49 4.84
N VAL A 456 -18.87 -12.20 5.21
CA VAL A 456 -19.25 -11.70 6.53
C VAL A 456 -20.44 -12.49 7.03
N GLN A 457 -20.39 -12.95 8.27
CA GLN A 457 -21.51 -13.59 8.95
C GLN A 457 -21.67 -12.95 10.34
N ALA A 458 -22.84 -12.41 10.64
CA ALA A 458 -23.07 -11.62 11.85
C ALA A 458 -24.48 -11.81 12.41
N PRO A 459 -24.66 -12.49 13.56
CA PRO A 459 -25.81 -12.24 14.42
C PRO A 459 -25.83 -10.78 14.91
N VAL A 460 -26.99 -10.13 14.78
CA VAL A 460 -27.22 -8.74 15.16
C VAL A 460 -28.43 -8.65 16.09
N VAL A 461 -28.23 -7.99 17.23
CA VAL A 461 -29.29 -7.55 18.15
C VAL A 461 -29.25 -6.03 18.21
N LEU A 462 -30.38 -5.35 17.99
CA LEU A 462 -30.43 -3.89 17.92
C LEU A 462 -30.60 -3.22 19.29
N GLN A 463 -31.20 -3.92 20.28
CA GLN A 463 -31.52 -3.36 21.60
C GLN A 463 -31.28 -4.39 22.73
N PRO A 464 -30.18 -4.28 23.50
CA PRO A 464 -29.04 -3.39 23.27
C PRO A 464 -28.26 -3.79 22.00
N LEU A 465 -27.56 -2.83 21.38
CA LEU A 465 -26.75 -3.10 20.18
C LEU A 465 -25.64 -4.12 20.49
N SER A 466 -25.72 -5.30 19.87
CA SER A 466 -24.75 -6.38 19.94
C SER A 466 -24.54 -6.99 18.55
N ILE A 467 -23.30 -7.01 18.06
CA ILE A 467 -22.92 -7.58 16.76
C ILE A 467 -21.71 -8.49 16.99
N GLN A 468 -21.78 -9.73 16.52
CA GLN A 468 -20.64 -10.65 16.51
C GLN A 468 -20.39 -11.08 15.06
N ALA A 469 -19.52 -10.37 14.35
CA ALA A 469 -19.28 -10.58 12.93
C ALA A 469 -17.99 -11.36 12.67
N GLN A 470 -18.07 -12.51 12.02
CA GLN A 470 -16.90 -13.14 11.40
C GLN A 470 -16.66 -12.47 10.03
N VAL A 471 -15.45 -11.98 9.78
CA VAL A 471 -15.09 -11.24 8.57
C VAL A 471 -13.90 -11.91 7.88
N GLN A 472 -14.04 -12.21 6.59
CA GLN A 472 -12.97 -12.74 5.74
C GLN A 472 -12.89 -11.95 4.44
N LEU A 473 -11.77 -11.28 4.22
CA LEU A 473 -11.42 -10.59 2.99
C LEU A 473 -10.20 -11.29 2.39
N ASN A 474 -10.29 -11.72 1.14
CA ASN A 474 -9.18 -12.35 0.43
C ASN A 474 -8.81 -11.54 -0.82
N LYS A 475 -7.51 -11.36 -1.03
CA LYS A 475 -6.91 -10.83 -2.27
C LYS A 475 -7.50 -9.49 -2.73
N LEU A 476 -7.72 -8.55 -1.82
CA LEU A 476 -8.02 -7.18 -2.22
C LEU A 476 -6.78 -6.57 -2.90
N GLU A 477 -6.87 -6.28 -4.20
CA GLU A 477 -5.76 -5.70 -4.96
C GLU A 477 -5.61 -4.21 -4.59
N LEU A 478 -4.37 -3.79 -4.29
CA LEU A 478 -4.07 -2.42 -3.90
C LEU A 478 -3.74 -1.51 -5.09
N ALA A 479 -3.43 -2.07 -6.26
CA ALA A 479 -3.09 -1.30 -7.46
C ALA A 479 -4.21 -0.34 -7.93
N PRO A 480 -5.51 -0.72 -7.90
CA PRO A 480 -6.60 0.22 -8.21
C PRO A 480 -6.67 1.44 -7.29
N LEU A 481 -6.07 1.37 -6.09
CA LEU A 481 -6.03 2.47 -5.12
C LEU A 481 -4.80 3.38 -5.29
N ALA A 482 -3.97 3.16 -6.31
CA ALA A 482 -2.71 3.89 -6.51
C ALA A 482 -2.90 5.41 -6.64
N ALA A 483 -3.93 5.86 -7.38
CA ALA A 483 -4.23 7.29 -7.55
C ALA A 483 -4.60 7.95 -6.21
N ALA A 484 -5.45 7.27 -5.43
CA ALA A 484 -5.86 7.75 -4.11
C ALA A 484 -4.67 7.87 -3.14
N VAL A 485 -3.77 6.88 -3.12
CA VAL A 485 -2.57 6.94 -2.27
C VAL A 485 -1.60 8.04 -2.73
N HIS A 486 -1.39 8.17 -4.04
CA HIS A 486 -0.50 9.19 -4.60
C HIS A 486 -0.97 10.62 -4.33
N HIS A 487 -2.28 10.83 -4.19
CA HIS A 487 -2.86 12.12 -3.84
C HIS A 487 -2.42 12.60 -2.44
N PHE A 488 -2.32 11.69 -1.46
CA PHE A 488 -1.98 12.04 -0.07
C PHE A 488 -0.49 11.91 0.26
N ALA A 489 0.24 11.09 -0.48
CA ALA A 489 1.69 10.92 -0.31
C ALA A 489 2.33 10.70 -1.69
N PRO A 490 3.58 11.14 -1.94
CA PRO A 490 4.30 10.89 -3.18
C PRO A 490 4.77 9.42 -3.30
N ILE A 491 3.85 8.49 -3.09
CA ILE A 491 4.02 7.04 -3.13
C ILE A 491 3.13 6.50 -4.25
N THR A 492 3.72 5.79 -5.19
CA THR A 492 2.97 5.08 -6.24
C THR A 492 2.90 3.61 -5.89
N LEU A 493 1.68 3.12 -5.59
CA LEU A 493 1.44 1.69 -5.43
C LEU A 493 1.56 0.99 -6.78
N GLN A 494 2.39 -0.06 -6.84
CA GLN A 494 2.60 -0.84 -8.07
C GLN A 494 1.86 -2.18 -7.99
N LYS A 495 1.91 -2.84 -6.83
CA LYS A 495 1.29 -4.16 -6.56
C LYS A 495 0.98 -4.32 -5.08
N GLY A 496 0.07 -5.24 -4.75
CA GLY A 496 -0.14 -5.72 -3.39
C GLY A 496 -1.51 -6.35 -3.24
N GLN A 497 -1.57 -7.46 -2.50
CA GLN A 497 -2.80 -8.18 -2.19
C GLN A 497 -3.02 -8.17 -0.69
N LEU A 498 -4.10 -7.55 -0.23
CA LEU A 498 -4.49 -7.51 1.17
C LEU A 498 -5.48 -8.65 1.47
N SER A 499 -5.28 -9.32 2.59
CA SER A 499 -6.23 -10.26 3.18
C SER A 499 -6.46 -9.95 4.66
N LEU A 500 -7.66 -10.21 5.14
CA LEU A 500 -8.06 -10.04 6.54
C LEU A 500 -8.96 -11.21 6.93
N ASP A 501 -8.70 -11.82 8.08
CA ASP A 501 -9.59 -12.78 8.73
C ASP A 501 -9.70 -12.39 10.20
N GLY A 502 -10.89 -12.43 10.79
CA GLY A 502 -11.07 -12.18 12.22
C GLY A 502 -12.53 -12.04 12.65
N ASN A 503 -12.73 -12.00 13.97
CA ASN A 503 -14.03 -11.87 14.60
C ASN A 503 -14.19 -10.47 15.20
N VAL A 504 -15.17 -9.69 14.74
CA VAL A 504 -15.46 -8.34 15.23
C VAL A 504 -16.66 -8.40 16.19
N GLU A 505 -16.47 -7.92 17.41
CA GLU A 505 -17.51 -7.80 18.43
C GLU A 505 -17.81 -6.32 18.68
N VAL A 506 -19.08 -5.94 18.54
CA VAL A 506 -19.61 -4.62 18.91
C VAL A 506 -20.61 -4.81 20.03
N ALA A 507 -20.41 -4.15 21.16
CA ALA A 507 -21.33 -4.16 22.30
C ALA A 507 -21.49 -2.74 22.85
N GLY A 508 -22.66 -2.14 22.64
CA GLY A 508 -22.89 -0.72 22.94
C GLY A 508 -21.95 0.18 22.13
N THR A 509 -21.04 0.90 22.79
CA THR A 509 -20.00 1.72 22.15
C THR A 509 -18.63 1.03 22.06
N GLY A 510 -18.48 -0.15 22.67
CA GLY A 510 -17.24 -0.92 22.64
C GLY A 510 -17.10 -1.68 21.32
N ILE A 511 -15.96 -1.52 20.66
CA ILE A 511 -15.59 -2.28 19.45
C ILE A 511 -14.28 -3.01 19.76
N GLN A 512 -14.29 -4.34 19.57
CA GLN A 512 -13.08 -5.15 19.62
C GLN A 512 -13.06 -6.15 18.48
N ALA A 513 -11.87 -6.54 18.04
CA ALA A 513 -11.69 -7.67 17.14
C ALA A 513 -10.88 -8.76 17.86
N ARG A 514 -11.11 -10.03 17.52
CA ARG A 514 -10.40 -11.21 18.06
C ARG A 514 -9.90 -12.08 16.94
N ASP A 515 -8.82 -12.82 17.22
CA ASP A 515 -8.20 -13.78 16.31
C ASP A 515 -7.89 -13.18 14.93
N VAL A 516 -7.41 -11.92 14.93
CA VAL A 516 -7.20 -11.14 13.71
C VAL A 516 -5.96 -11.62 13.00
N THR A 517 -6.10 -12.04 11.74
CA THR A 517 -5.01 -12.30 10.81
C THR A 517 -5.07 -11.32 9.65
N LEU A 518 -4.07 -10.44 9.57
CA LEU A 518 -3.85 -9.52 8.45
C LEU A 518 -2.72 -10.06 7.58
N GLY A 519 -2.98 -10.20 6.29
CA GLY A 519 -2.00 -10.66 5.30
C GLY A 519 -1.79 -9.62 4.21
N LEU A 520 -0.54 -9.44 3.78
CA LEU A 520 -0.16 -8.63 2.64
C LEU A 520 0.82 -9.44 1.79
N ALA A 521 0.49 -9.66 0.52
CA ALA A 521 1.34 -10.41 -0.40
C ALA A 521 1.74 -9.56 -1.62
N GLN A 522 2.92 -9.83 -2.17
CA GLN A 522 3.44 -9.23 -3.40
C GLN A 522 3.42 -7.69 -3.39
N PHE A 523 3.64 -7.07 -2.24
CA PHE A 523 3.61 -5.63 -2.09
C PHE A 523 4.79 -4.98 -2.81
N ALA A 524 4.50 -4.01 -3.66
CA ALA A 524 5.49 -3.16 -4.30
C ALA A 524 4.95 -1.73 -4.41
N ALA A 525 5.77 -0.77 -4.00
CA ALA A 525 5.49 0.65 -4.10
C ALA A 525 6.77 1.42 -4.45
N ARG A 526 6.63 2.65 -4.93
CA ARG A 526 7.75 3.54 -5.20
C ARG A 526 7.56 4.84 -4.43
N ASP A 527 8.56 5.22 -3.65
CA ASP A 527 8.62 6.53 -2.99
C ASP A 527 9.37 7.53 -3.90
N ASP A 528 8.63 8.51 -4.42
CA ASP A 528 9.15 9.57 -5.28
C ASP A 528 9.46 10.87 -4.51
N ALA A 529 9.35 10.88 -3.16
CA ALA A 529 9.79 11.99 -2.32
C ALA A 529 11.32 12.21 -2.37
N VAL A 530 12.07 11.15 -2.67
CA VAL A 530 13.53 11.15 -2.75
C VAL A 530 13.98 11.01 -4.20
N LYS A 531 15.11 11.64 -4.56
CA LYS A 531 15.69 11.56 -5.91
C LYS A 531 17.09 10.91 -5.87
N PRO A 532 17.33 9.80 -6.61
CA PRO A 532 16.34 9.02 -7.37
C PRO A 532 15.29 8.36 -6.46
N GLY A 533 14.11 8.09 -7.02
CA GLY A 533 13.00 7.43 -6.29
C GLY A 533 13.39 6.04 -5.79
N VAL A 534 12.77 5.61 -4.70
CA VAL A 534 13.12 4.36 -4.00
C VAL A 534 12.00 3.35 -4.15
N ASP A 535 12.33 2.18 -4.72
CA ASP A 535 11.38 1.07 -4.79
C ASP A 535 11.34 0.32 -3.45
N LEU A 536 10.13 0.13 -2.94
CA LEU A 536 9.80 -0.57 -1.71
C LEU A 536 9.09 -1.88 -2.07
N SER A 537 9.57 -3.01 -1.53
CA SER A 537 8.96 -4.30 -1.80
C SER A 537 8.93 -5.20 -0.58
N VAL A 538 7.83 -5.94 -0.40
CA VAL A 538 7.70 -7.01 0.59
C VAL A 538 7.01 -8.20 -0.09
N GLY A 539 7.60 -9.40 0.04
CA GLY A 539 7.07 -10.61 -0.59
C GLY A 539 5.78 -11.08 0.08
N SER A 540 5.83 -11.25 1.39
CA SER A 540 4.66 -11.54 2.22
C SER A 540 4.81 -10.91 3.61
N LEU A 541 3.71 -10.52 4.21
CA LEU A 541 3.61 -10.05 5.58
C LEU A 541 2.35 -10.64 6.20
N THR A 542 2.49 -11.22 7.38
CA THR A 542 1.39 -11.78 8.16
C THR A 542 1.47 -11.22 9.58
N LEU A 543 0.42 -10.52 10.01
CA LEU A 543 0.21 -10.08 11.38
C LEU A 543 -0.95 -10.89 11.98
N LYS A 544 -0.69 -11.61 13.07
CA LYS A 544 -1.72 -12.24 13.89
C LYS A 544 -1.81 -11.53 15.22
N ALA A 545 -3.02 -11.22 15.68
CA ALA A 545 -3.29 -10.64 16.99
C ALA A 545 -4.45 -11.38 17.65
N ASP A 546 -4.32 -11.74 18.92
CA ASP A 546 -5.39 -12.42 19.67
C ASP A 546 -6.62 -11.51 19.89
N ARG A 547 -6.37 -10.21 20.06
CA ARG A 547 -7.42 -9.21 20.25
C ARG A 547 -6.95 -7.82 19.83
N LEU A 548 -7.79 -7.01 19.20
CA LEU A 548 -7.55 -5.58 18.95
C LEU A 548 -8.68 -4.77 19.58
N ALA A 549 -8.36 -3.92 20.57
CA ALA A 549 -9.31 -3.01 21.20
C ALA A 549 -8.60 -1.72 21.64
N LEU A 550 -9.36 -0.64 21.78
CA LEU A 550 -8.89 0.65 22.30
C LEU A 550 -9.05 0.70 23.82
N ASP A 551 -8.27 -0.11 24.54
CA ASP A 551 -8.29 -0.19 26.00
C ASP A 551 -6.88 -0.46 26.58
N ALA A 552 -6.81 -0.59 27.91
CA ALA A 552 -5.57 -0.85 28.63
C ALA A 552 -5.17 -2.34 28.69
N LYS A 553 -5.95 -3.26 28.08
CA LYS A 553 -5.65 -4.69 28.15
C LYS A 553 -4.64 -5.07 27.06
N SER A 554 -3.69 -5.92 27.43
CA SER A 554 -2.63 -6.39 26.54
C SER A 554 -3.18 -7.21 25.37
N THR A 555 -2.63 -6.98 24.18
CA THR A 555 -2.83 -7.73 22.94
C THR A 555 -1.57 -8.50 22.63
N ASN A 556 -1.64 -9.82 22.50
CA ASN A 556 -0.52 -10.62 22.00
C ASN A 556 -0.53 -10.63 20.47
N PHE A 557 0.65 -10.53 19.87
CA PHE A 557 0.78 -10.55 18.42
C PHE A 557 2.01 -11.33 17.95
N THR A 558 1.90 -11.83 16.72
CA THR A 558 3.04 -12.29 15.93
C THR A 558 3.02 -11.57 14.59
N PHE A 559 4.14 -11.00 14.19
CA PHE A 559 4.33 -10.38 12.88
C PHE A 559 5.45 -11.11 12.16
N GLN A 560 5.21 -11.56 10.94
CA GLN A 560 6.20 -12.18 10.09
C GLN A 560 6.21 -11.47 8.75
N ALA A 561 7.37 -11.08 8.25
CA ALA A 561 7.52 -10.52 6.93
C ALA A 561 8.73 -11.14 6.21
N ASP A 562 8.51 -11.57 4.98
CA ASP A 562 9.49 -12.26 4.13
C ASP A 562 9.65 -11.52 2.80
N GLY A 563 10.87 -11.57 2.26
CA GLY A 563 11.20 -10.87 1.02
C GLY A 563 11.21 -9.34 1.16
N ILE A 564 11.42 -8.81 2.37
CA ILE A 564 11.60 -7.37 2.59
C ILE A 564 12.81 -6.92 1.78
N GLN A 565 12.61 -5.99 0.84
CA GLN A 565 13.64 -5.56 -0.09
C GLN A 565 14.32 -6.76 -0.79
N LYS A 566 13.49 -7.72 -1.24
CA LYS A 566 13.79 -8.96 -1.97
C LYS A 566 14.25 -10.16 -1.14
N VAL A 567 15.07 -9.95 -0.10
CA VAL A 567 15.73 -11.08 0.62
C VAL A 567 15.63 -11.03 2.14
N GLY A 568 15.19 -9.91 2.72
CA GLY A 568 15.11 -9.73 4.17
C GLY A 568 13.93 -10.46 4.80
N THR A 569 14.12 -10.92 6.03
CA THR A 569 13.08 -11.54 6.86
C THR A 569 12.99 -10.81 8.20
N LEU A 570 11.78 -10.62 8.71
CA LEU A 570 11.50 -10.04 10.02
C LEU A 570 10.45 -10.88 10.74
N ALA A 571 10.79 -11.40 11.91
CA ALA A 571 9.83 -12.00 12.83
C ALA A 571 9.77 -11.18 14.12
N LEU A 572 8.57 -10.76 14.51
CA LEU A 572 8.28 -10.13 15.80
C LEU A 572 7.28 -11.00 16.56
N LYS A 573 7.50 -11.18 17.86
CA LYS A 573 6.54 -11.86 18.75
C LYS A 573 6.49 -11.15 20.08
N GLY A 574 5.31 -10.76 20.53
CA GLY A 574 5.21 -9.97 21.76
C GLY A 574 3.81 -9.56 22.10
N SER A 575 3.70 -8.49 22.88
CA SER A 575 2.44 -7.89 23.24
C SER A 575 2.49 -6.36 23.20
N PHE A 576 1.33 -5.74 23.03
CA PHE A 576 1.17 -4.29 23.10
C PHE A 576 -0.14 -3.89 23.78
N THR A 577 -0.22 -2.67 24.30
CA THR A 577 -1.46 -2.02 24.74
C THR A 577 -1.71 -0.79 23.88
N THR A 578 -2.96 -0.38 23.69
CA THR A 578 -3.28 0.81 22.88
C THR A 578 -3.48 2.06 23.74
N GLN A 579 -3.88 1.91 25.01
CA GLN A 579 -4.08 3.03 25.94
C GLN A 579 -3.53 2.72 27.36
N PRO A 580 -2.36 3.23 27.75
CA PRO A 580 -1.37 3.93 26.90
C PRO A 580 -0.71 2.98 25.89
N LEU A 581 -0.06 3.54 24.86
CA LEU A 581 0.67 2.74 23.88
C LEU A 581 1.95 2.17 24.50
N THR A 582 1.96 0.86 24.77
CA THR A 582 3.16 0.11 25.19
C THR A 582 3.40 -1.06 24.24
N LEU A 583 4.65 -1.46 24.04
CA LEU A 583 5.04 -2.56 23.17
C LEU A 583 6.20 -3.32 23.82
N LYS A 584 6.07 -4.63 23.98
CA LYS A 584 7.15 -5.54 24.37
C LYS A 584 7.25 -6.63 23.32
N THR A 585 8.40 -6.77 22.68
CA THR A 585 8.52 -7.69 21.53
C THR A 585 9.91 -8.28 21.40
N SER A 586 9.99 -9.57 21.04
CA SER A 586 11.21 -10.14 20.48
C SER A 586 11.30 -9.80 19.00
N VAL A 587 12.52 -9.52 18.55
CA VAL A 587 12.84 -9.13 17.17
C VAL A 587 13.84 -10.15 16.63
N ASP A 588 13.57 -10.72 15.45
CA ASP A 588 14.53 -11.44 14.62
C ASP A 588 14.49 -10.90 13.19
N LEU A 589 15.43 -10.00 12.88
CA LEU A 589 15.66 -9.42 11.56
C LEU A 589 16.88 -10.09 10.94
N ALA A 590 16.76 -10.60 9.73
CA ALA A 590 17.89 -11.19 9.00
C ALA A 590 17.94 -10.70 7.55
N LYS A 591 19.17 -10.58 7.02
CA LYS A 591 19.47 -10.31 5.60
C LYS A 591 18.76 -9.06 5.04
N PHE A 592 18.46 -8.06 5.86
CA PHE A 592 17.79 -6.85 5.39
C PHE A 592 18.74 -6.00 4.54
N ASN A 593 18.45 -5.86 3.25
CA ASN A 593 19.26 -5.07 2.32
C ASN A 593 19.02 -3.57 2.50
N ALA A 594 19.69 -2.96 3.47
CA ALA A 594 19.56 -1.52 3.73
C ALA A 594 20.21 -0.64 2.65
N ALA A 595 21.03 -1.20 1.76
CA ALA A 595 21.60 -0.43 0.64
C ALA A 595 20.52 0.05 -0.34
N SER A 596 19.38 -0.63 -0.46
CA SER A 596 18.26 -0.14 -1.29
C SER A 596 17.64 1.14 -0.75
N LEU A 597 17.84 1.44 0.54
CA LEU A 597 17.39 2.66 1.20
C LEU A 597 18.47 3.75 1.26
N ALA A 598 19.63 3.54 0.63
CA ALA A 598 20.71 4.51 0.61
C ALA A 598 20.30 5.91 0.10
N PRO A 599 19.39 6.08 -0.89
CA PRO A 599 18.97 7.41 -1.35
C PRO A 599 18.44 8.32 -0.24
N PHE A 600 17.81 7.78 0.81
CA PHE A 600 17.29 8.56 1.95
C PHE A 600 18.38 9.30 2.73
N ILE A 601 19.61 8.76 2.75
CA ILE A 601 20.74 9.33 3.49
C ILE A 601 21.85 9.85 2.57
N ALA A 602 21.72 9.64 1.25
CA ALA A 602 22.77 9.95 0.28
C ALA A 602 23.16 11.44 0.25
N SER A 603 22.27 12.36 0.61
CA SER A 603 22.57 13.80 0.72
C SER A 603 23.39 14.17 1.95
N ARG A 604 23.43 13.29 2.96
CA ARG A 604 24.15 13.51 4.24
C ARG A 604 25.52 12.85 4.28
N LEU A 605 25.90 12.10 3.23
CA LEU A 605 27.15 11.34 3.17
C LEU A 605 28.03 11.81 1.99
N ASN A 606 29.33 11.97 2.27
CA ASN A 606 30.38 12.08 1.25
C ASN A 606 30.79 10.71 0.68
N ALA A 607 30.02 9.67 1.00
CA ALA A 607 30.20 8.30 0.52
C ALA A 607 28.94 7.79 -0.20
N THR A 608 29.14 6.89 -1.16
CA THR A 608 28.09 6.07 -1.79
C THR A 608 28.05 4.71 -1.08
N VAL A 609 26.87 4.30 -0.62
CA VAL A 609 26.64 2.96 -0.08
C VAL A 609 26.39 1.99 -1.24
N ARG A 610 27.30 1.05 -1.49
CA ARG A 610 27.14 0.04 -2.56
C ARG A 610 26.42 -1.21 -2.07
N SER A 611 26.78 -1.69 -0.90
CA SER A 611 26.15 -2.83 -0.24
C SER A 611 26.14 -2.63 1.27
N LEU A 612 25.09 -3.15 1.90
CA LEU A 612 24.85 -3.10 3.33
C LEU A 612 23.71 -4.06 3.67
N SER A 613 24.01 -5.11 4.44
CA SER A 613 23.00 -6.01 5.00
C SER A 613 22.94 -5.84 6.51
N LEU A 614 21.74 -5.70 7.05
CA LEU A 614 21.49 -5.62 8.48
C LEU A 614 20.86 -6.91 9.02
N GLY A 615 21.20 -7.24 10.25
CA GLY A 615 20.50 -8.24 11.05
C GLY A 615 20.41 -7.80 12.51
N ALA A 616 19.37 -8.21 13.21
CA ALA A 616 19.16 -7.90 14.62
C ALA A 616 18.42 -9.05 15.29
N ARG A 617 18.84 -9.45 16.49
CA ARG A 617 18.13 -10.42 17.32
C ARG A 617 18.11 -9.97 18.77
N GLY A 618 16.95 -9.80 19.37
CA GLY A 618 16.84 -9.28 20.74
C GLY A 618 15.42 -8.98 21.18
N ASN A 619 15.29 -8.29 22.30
CA ASN A 619 14.03 -7.81 22.84
C ASN A 619 14.00 -6.28 22.76
N ALA A 620 12.86 -5.74 22.33
CA ALA A 620 12.57 -4.32 22.33
C ALA A 620 11.38 -4.05 23.27
N GLU A 621 11.50 -3.01 24.09
CA GLU A 621 10.39 -2.46 24.86
C GLU A 621 10.22 -0.98 24.52
N PHE A 622 8.97 -0.53 24.43
CA PHE A 622 8.62 0.86 24.16
C PHE A 622 7.38 1.23 24.95
N ALA A 623 7.40 2.42 25.56
CA ALA A 623 6.24 3.03 26.20
C ALA A 623 6.17 4.50 25.77
N LEU A 624 5.03 4.87 25.18
CA LEU A 624 4.76 6.26 24.81
C LEU A 624 4.55 7.11 26.08
N ALA A 625 5.00 8.37 26.05
CA ALA A 625 4.82 9.30 27.17
C ALA A 625 3.34 9.43 27.58
N HIS A 626 3.05 9.32 28.88
CA HIS A 626 1.68 9.37 29.41
C HIS A 626 1.64 9.85 30.86
N GLN A 627 0.70 10.74 31.21
CA GLN A 627 0.45 11.22 32.59
C GLN A 627 1.69 11.62 33.41
N GLY A 628 2.63 12.35 32.80
CA GLY A 628 3.85 12.83 33.48
C GLY A 628 5.01 11.84 33.45
N GLU A 629 4.79 10.58 33.05
CA GLU A 629 5.86 9.63 32.74
C GLU A 629 6.47 9.95 31.36
N PRO A 630 7.80 10.06 31.26
CA PRO A 630 8.47 10.31 29.98
C PRO A 630 8.36 9.10 29.05
N MET A 631 8.62 9.32 27.76
CA MET A 631 8.74 8.23 26.80
C MET A 631 9.93 7.34 27.19
N GLN A 632 9.71 6.03 27.20
CA GLN A 632 10.73 5.03 27.47
C GLN A 632 10.92 4.11 26.26
N ALA A 633 12.17 3.78 25.94
CA ALA A 633 12.49 2.79 24.93
C ALA A 633 13.73 1.99 25.35
N GLU A 634 13.69 0.68 25.16
CA GLU A 634 14.79 -0.20 25.52
C GLU A 634 15.01 -1.26 24.44
N TRP A 635 16.26 -1.56 24.14
CA TRP A 635 16.69 -2.67 23.30
C TRP A 635 17.76 -3.48 24.01
N ARG A 636 17.57 -4.79 24.07
CA ARG A 636 18.57 -5.76 24.56
C ARG A 636 18.77 -6.86 23.54
N GLY A 637 19.95 -6.97 22.95
CA GLY A 637 20.20 -8.01 21.95
C GLY A 637 21.49 -7.84 21.17
N ALA A 638 21.51 -8.43 19.99
CA ALA A 638 22.61 -8.36 19.05
C ALA A 638 22.20 -7.64 17.76
N VAL A 639 23.13 -6.91 17.17
CA VAL A 639 22.99 -6.27 15.85
C VAL A 639 24.20 -6.66 15.00
N GLN A 640 23.95 -6.90 13.72
CA GLN A 640 24.98 -7.25 12.76
C GLN A 640 24.89 -6.36 11.53
N VAL A 641 26.04 -5.88 11.08
CA VAL A 641 26.19 -5.10 9.86
C VAL A 641 27.15 -5.85 8.95
N ASN A 642 26.61 -6.49 7.92
CA ASN A 642 27.34 -7.38 7.02
C ASN A 642 27.54 -6.75 5.65
N ASP A 643 28.64 -7.10 4.99
CA ASP A 643 28.99 -6.70 3.63
C ASP A 643 28.86 -5.18 3.38
N LEU A 644 29.30 -4.34 4.32
CA LEU A 644 29.36 -2.90 4.09
C LEU A 644 30.42 -2.60 3.02
N ASP A 645 30.04 -1.86 1.98
CA ASP A 645 30.98 -1.28 1.01
C ASP A 645 30.65 0.20 0.79
N LEU A 646 31.49 1.06 1.35
CA LEU A 646 31.44 2.51 1.17
C LEU A 646 32.54 2.97 0.23
N GLN A 647 32.11 3.80 -0.72
CA GLN A 647 32.99 4.38 -1.73
C GLN A 647 32.89 5.88 -1.71
N ASP A 648 33.96 6.55 -2.09
CA ASP A 648 33.95 7.98 -2.32
C ASP A 648 32.80 8.38 -3.25
N ARG A 649 32.08 9.45 -2.90
CA ARG A 649 30.96 9.93 -3.70
C ARG A 649 31.38 10.42 -5.09
N VAL A 650 32.54 11.06 -5.19
CA VAL A 650 33.05 11.76 -6.37
C VAL A 650 33.73 10.80 -7.33
N ASP A 651 34.75 10.06 -6.87
CA ASP A 651 35.58 9.24 -7.76
C ASP A 651 35.38 7.73 -7.64
N LYS A 652 34.48 7.30 -6.74
CA LYS A 652 34.13 5.91 -6.48
C LYS A 652 35.31 5.07 -5.95
N ALA A 653 36.37 5.69 -5.43
CA ALA A 653 37.45 4.97 -4.79
C ALA A 653 36.97 4.28 -3.49
N PRO A 654 37.51 3.09 -3.15
CA PRO A 654 37.20 2.43 -1.89
C PRO A 654 37.58 3.31 -0.69
N PHE A 655 36.65 3.47 0.26
CA PHE A 655 36.90 4.22 1.50
C PHE A 655 36.87 3.32 2.73
N LEU A 656 35.75 2.61 2.94
CA LEU A 656 35.54 1.76 4.11
C LEU A 656 34.70 0.55 3.72
N ASN A 657 35.18 -0.65 3.99
CA ASN A 657 34.38 -1.86 3.82
C ASN A 657 34.68 -2.87 4.93
N TRP A 658 33.73 -3.76 5.18
CA TRP A 658 33.92 -4.94 6.03
C TRP A 658 32.97 -6.06 5.67
N LYS A 659 33.35 -7.29 6.01
CA LYS A 659 32.46 -8.44 5.85
C LYS A 659 31.48 -8.61 6.99
N HIS A 660 31.93 -8.40 8.22
CA HIS A 660 31.08 -8.56 9.39
C HIS A 660 31.46 -7.57 10.49
N LEU A 661 30.48 -6.79 10.93
CA LEU A 661 30.51 -6.03 12.17
C LEU A 661 29.38 -6.55 13.06
N GLY A 662 29.72 -7.31 14.10
CA GLY A 662 28.78 -7.83 15.08
C GLY A 662 28.86 -7.06 16.38
N LEU A 663 27.71 -6.69 16.93
CA LEU A 663 27.56 -6.16 18.28
C LEU A 663 26.68 -7.16 19.05
N SER A 664 27.21 -7.83 20.05
CA SER A 664 26.47 -8.75 20.92
C SER A 664 26.35 -8.19 22.33
N ASN A 665 25.31 -8.59 23.08
CA ASN A 665 25.02 -8.06 24.42
C ASN A 665 24.81 -6.54 24.43
N MET A 666 24.25 -5.98 23.35
CA MET A 666 23.94 -4.56 23.24
C MET A 666 22.74 -4.23 24.13
N HIS A 667 22.84 -3.13 24.89
CA HIS A 667 21.79 -2.56 25.71
C HIS A 667 21.66 -1.07 25.40
N VAL A 668 20.58 -0.69 24.74
CA VAL A 668 20.25 0.72 24.45
C VAL A 668 19.01 1.06 25.24
N ALA A 669 19.05 2.12 26.05
CA ALA A 669 17.90 2.57 26.82
C ALA A 669 17.74 4.09 26.66
N MET A 670 16.50 4.54 26.55
CA MET A 670 16.12 5.93 26.51
C MET A 670 15.05 6.17 27.55
N ASP A 671 15.29 7.13 28.44
CA ASP A 671 14.37 7.58 29.46
C ASP A 671 14.21 9.10 29.32
N GLY A 672 13.12 9.53 28.67
CA GLY A 672 12.91 10.91 28.26
C GLY A 672 13.99 11.42 27.31
N SER A 673 14.88 12.28 27.82
CA SER A 673 16.01 12.82 27.05
C SER A 673 17.34 12.12 27.34
N LYS A 674 17.40 11.24 28.34
CA LYS A 674 18.61 10.53 28.73
C LYS A 674 18.77 9.28 27.87
N LEU A 675 19.82 9.25 27.05
CA LEU A 675 20.16 8.13 26.18
C LEU A 675 21.37 7.36 26.71
N GLN A 676 21.18 6.07 26.98
CA GLN A 676 22.21 5.11 27.36
C GLN A 676 22.50 4.18 26.18
N LEU A 677 23.77 4.08 25.80
CA LEU A 677 24.29 3.32 24.67
C LEU A 677 25.35 2.31 25.14
N GLY A 678 24.90 1.15 25.62
CA GLY A 678 25.76 -0.01 25.86
C GLY A 678 25.95 -0.83 24.59
N LEU A 679 27.08 -0.69 23.91
CA LEU A 679 27.36 -1.35 22.63
C LEU A 679 27.80 -2.83 22.77
N GLY A 680 27.98 -3.31 24.00
CA GLY A 680 28.32 -4.70 24.29
C GLY A 680 29.69 -5.12 23.74
N ASP A 681 29.77 -6.33 23.21
CA ASP A 681 30.96 -6.89 22.56
C ASP A 681 30.93 -6.61 21.05
N ILE A 682 31.97 -5.93 20.56
CA ILE A 682 32.11 -5.55 19.15
C ILE A 682 33.11 -6.48 18.46
N LEU A 683 32.69 -7.16 17.40
CA LEU A 683 33.56 -7.92 16.50
C LEU A 683 33.57 -7.27 15.12
N LEU A 684 34.72 -6.78 14.68
CA LEU A 684 34.93 -6.29 13.31
C LEU A 684 35.87 -7.24 12.57
N ASP A 685 35.40 -7.77 11.44
CA ASP A 685 36.07 -8.83 10.70
C ASP A 685 36.16 -8.56 9.20
N ASP A 686 37.32 -8.89 8.63
CA ASP A 686 37.73 -8.62 7.24
C ASP A 686 37.35 -7.21 6.79
N PHE A 687 37.95 -6.24 7.47
CA PHE A 687 37.72 -4.82 7.24
C PHE A 687 38.85 -4.16 6.46
N TYR A 688 38.51 -3.12 5.70
CA TYR A 688 39.44 -2.24 5.01
C TYR A 688 39.06 -0.78 5.28
N GLY A 689 40.06 0.04 5.63
CA GLY A 689 39.89 1.49 5.78
C GLY A 689 40.95 2.29 5.01
N ASN A 690 40.54 3.39 4.40
CA ASN A 690 41.41 4.34 3.72
C ASN A 690 41.47 5.67 4.48
N VAL A 691 42.60 5.93 5.14
CA VAL A 691 42.85 7.18 5.85
C VAL A 691 43.77 8.06 5.00
N LEU A 692 43.33 9.29 4.77
CA LEU A 692 44.05 10.31 4.02
C LEU A 692 44.27 11.51 4.93
N LEU A 693 45.53 11.87 5.15
CA LEU A 693 45.93 13.16 5.69
C LEU A 693 46.20 14.09 4.52
N ASN A 694 45.35 15.11 4.37
CA ASN A 694 45.47 16.03 3.26
C ASN A 694 46.62 17.03 3.45
N ASN A 695 46.86 17.82 2.42
CA ASN A 695 47.83 18.92 2.38
C ASN A 695 47.58 20.07 3.40
N SER A 696 46.45 20.08 4.10
CA SER A 696 46.14 20.97 5.24
C SER A 696 46.22 20.27 6.61
N ALA A 697 46.79 19.07 6.66
CA ALA A 697 46.85 18.22 7.86
C ALA A 697 45.47 17.84 8.45
N HIS A 698 44.43 17.79 7.61
CA HIS A 698 43.08 17.36 7.98
C HIS A 698 42.82 15.92 7.51
N LEU A 699 42.15 15.12 8.35
CA LEU A 699 41.88 13.72 8.07
C LEU A 699 40.52 13.53 7.40
N ASN A 700 40.48 12.76 6.33
CA ASN A 700 39.25 12.44 5.58
C ASN A 700 38.14 11.76 6.42
N VAL A 701 38.50 11.00 7.46
CA VAL A 701 37.51 10.33 8.34
C VAL A 701 36.63 11.31 9.11
N ALA A 702 37.04 12.57 9.26
CA ALA A 702 36.22 13.62 9.85
C ALA A 702 35.14 14.16 8.89
N ASP A 703 35.29 13.90 7.59
CA ASP A 703 34.46 14.44 6.52
C ASP A 703 33.48 13.40 5.93
N VAL A 704 33.23 12.27 6.60
CA VAL A 704 32.27 11.25 6.11
C VAL A 704 30.86 11.83 6.00
N LEU A 705 30.47 12.66 6.97
CA LEU A 705 29.20 13.37 6.99
C LEU A 705 29.32 14.73 6.29
N VAL A 706 28.31 15.07 5.50
CA VAL A 706 28.21 16.39 4.88
C VAL A 706 27.78 17.41 5.94
N GLY A 707 28.62 18.42 6.18
CA GLY A 707 28.27 19.53 7.06
C GLY A 707 27.01 20.27 6.57
N LYS A 708 26.14 20.70 7.48
CA LYS A 708 24.90 21.43 7.13
C LYS A 708 25.24 22.63 6.21
N GLY A 709 24.61 22.67 5.03
CA GLY A 709 24.81 23.73 4.02
C GLY A 709 26.07 23.63 3.17
N LYS A 710 26.90 22.59 3.33
CA LYS A 710 28.08 22.34 2.48
C LYS A 710 27.74 21.39 1.33
N ALA A 711 28.37 21.61 0.18
CA ALA A 711 28.30 20.66 -0.93
C ALA A 711 29.09 19.38 -0.59
N ALA A 712 28.61 18.23 -1.05
CA ALA A 712 29.32 16.98 -0.88
C ALA A 712 30.64 16.98 -1.68
N GLY A 713 31.72 16.48 -1.06
CA GLY A 713 33.07 16.44 -1.61
C GLY A 713 33.66 15.03 -1.66
N SER A 714 34.90 14.93 -2.14
CA SER A 714 35.68 13.68 -2.09
C SER A 714 36.30 13.49 -0.70
N ILE A 715 36.29 12.25 -0.22
CA ILE A 715 36.95 11.77 1.01
C ILE A 715 38.20 10.94 0.70
N THR A 716 38.59 10.81 -0.57
CA THR A 716 39.77 10.03 -1.00
C THR A 716 40.74 10.82 -1.88
N ARG A 717 40.42 12.09 -2.18
CA ARG A 717 41.29 13.02 -2.91
C ARG A 717 41.44 14.33 -2.16
N ASP A 718 42.54 15.04 -2.43
CA ASP A 718 42.76 16.44 -2.01
C ASP A 718 41.92 17.44 -2.81
N THR A 719 40.67 17.10 -3.15
CA THR A 719 39.76 18.03 -3.84
C THR A 719 39.03 18.88 -2.80
N GLN A 720 39.76 19.77 -2.13
CA GLN A 720 39.19 21.00 -1.59
C GLN A 720 39.50 22.15 -2.55
N THR A 721 38.89 22.13 -3.73
CA THR A 721 38.78 23.35 -4.55
C THR A 721 37.76 24.29 -3.90
N ARG A 722 38.28 25.36 -3.27
CA ARG A 722 37.64 26.65 -2.91
C ARG A 722 36.31 26.61 -2.12
N ARG A 723 36.41 26.99 -0.85
CA ARG A 723 35.89 28.29 -0.37
C ARG A 723 36.76 28.74 0.82
N THR A 724 37.34 29.92 0.65
CA THR A 724 37.96 30.74 1.69
C THR A 724 37.05 30.82 2.91
N HIS A 725 37.46 30.23 4.03
CA HIS A 725 37.23 30.87 5.31
C HIS A 725 38.55 31.50 5.71
N ALA A 726 38.55 32.83 5.73
CA ALA A 726 39.52 33.61 6.45
C ALA A 726 39.76 32.94 7.81
N ALA A 727 41.03 32.81 8.17
CA ALA A 727 41.45 32.52 9.53
C ALA A 727 40.96 33.66 10.43
N GLY A 728 39.68 33.60 10.82
CA GLY A 728 39.21 34.28 12.00
C GLY A 728 39.95 33.63 13.16
N LYS A 729 40.81 34.40 13.83
CA LYS A 729 41.32 34.11 15.16
C LYS A 729 40.14 34.10 16.14
N GLY A 730 39.28 33.09 16.04
CA GLY A 730 38.29 32.76 17.04
C GLY A 730 39.02 32.00 18.13
N GLN A 731 39.09 32.62 19.30
CA GLN A 731 39.43 31.97 20.56
C GLN A 731 38.66 30.64 20.65
N PRO A 732 39.27 29.53 21.13
CA PRO A 732 38.55 28.28 21.30
C PRO A 732 37.48 28.51 22.37
N GLU A 733 36.27 28.90 21.96
CA GLU A 733 35.11 28.86 22.82
C GLU A 733 35.00 27.42 23.31
N ALA A 734 35.14 27.26 24.63
CA ALA A 734 34.89 26.01 25.29
C ALA A 734 33.48 25.56 24.90
N ARG A 735 33.40 24.55 24.01
CA ARG A 735 32.16 23.84 23.72
C ARG A 735 31.55 23.53 25.08
N HIS A 736 30.46 24.21 25.41
CA HIS A 736 29.66 23.85 26.56
C HIS A 736 29.32 22.39 26.34
N ALA A 737 29.87 21.53 27.19
CA ALA A 737 29.60 20.11 27.18
C ALA A 737 28.13 19.94 27.56
N ALA A 738 27.24 20.05 26.57
CA ALA A 738 25.94 19.41 26.68
C ALA A 738 26.24 17.95 27.06
N ALA A 739 25.65 17.48 28.15
CA ALA A 739 25.84 16.11 28.62
C ALA A 739 25.52 15.15 27.47
N GLY A 740 26.55 14.56 26.87
CA GLY A 740 26.41 13.59 25.79
C GLY A 740 25.76 12.31 26.30
N PRO A 741 25.40 11.38 25.40
CA PRO A 741 24.84 10.09 25.83
C PRO A 741 25.81 9.30 26.71
N ASP A 742 25.26 8.49 27.61
CA ASP A 742 26.00 7.56 28.44
C ASP A 742 26.44 6.37 27.55
N ILE A 743 27.69 6.35 27.09
CA ILE A 743 28.23 5.34 26.18
C ILE A 743 29.05 4.32 26.98
N SER A 744 28.86 3.02 26.69
CA SER A 744 29.75 1.97 27.17
C SER A 744 30.00 0.90 26.10
N ILE A 745 31.19 0.31 26.13
CA ILE A 745 31.61 -0.81 25.27
C ILE A 745 32.22 -1.85 26.20
N HIS A 746 31.85 -3.13 26.08
CA HIS A 746 32.40 -4.20 26.93
C HIS A 746 33.74 -4.71 26.38
N SER A 747 33.78 -5.01 25.09
CA SER A 747 35.02 -5.38 24.40
C SER A 747 34.97 -5.01 22.92
N VAL A 748 36.13 -4.83 22.30
CA VAL A 748 36.28 -4.76 20.84
C VAL A 748 37.27 -5.81 20.40
N LYS A 749 36.96 -6.55 19.34
CA LYS A 749 37.83 -7.53 18.70
C LYS A 749 37.92 -7.24 17.21
N LEU A 750 39.15 -7.10 16.72
CA LEU A 750 39.47 -6.87 15.31
C LEU A 750 40.08 -8.15 14.72
N LYS A 751 39.65 -8.54 13.52
CA LYS A 751 40.20 -9.69 12.78
C LYS A 751 40.42 -9.35 11.32
N ARG A 752 41.51 -9.88 10.74
CA ARG A 752 41.81 -9.83 9.29
C ARG A 752 41.75 -8.41 8.69
N GLY A 753 42.11 -7.40 9.47
CA GLY A 753 42.01 -6.02 9.04
C GLY A 753 43.10 -5.60 8.04
N ARG A 754 42.75 -4.65 7.18
CA ARG A 754 43.64 -3.97 6.26
C ARG A 754 43.41 -2.46 6.35
N MET A 755 44.45 -1.68 6.13
CA MET A 755 44.33 -0.23 6.11
C MET A 755 45.37 0.38 5.19
N THR A 756 44.99 1.44 4.50
CA THR A 756 45.93 2.30 3.77
C THR A 756 45.94 3.67 4.42
N PHE A 757 47.14 4.13 4.78
CA PHE A 757 47.37 5.49 5.24
C PHE A 757 48.09 6.26 4.13
N ASN A 758 47.48 7.34 3.65
CA ASN A 758 48.05 8.20 2.63
C ASN A 758 48.33 9.56 3.26
N ASP A 759 49.57 10.00 3.20
CA ASP A 759 50.00 11.31 3.69
C ASP A 759 50.35 12.19 2.49
N HIS A 760 49.49 13.17 2.24
CA HIS A 760 49.65 14.20 1.21
C HIS A 760 50.12 15.54 1.78
N PHE A 761 50.39 15.62 3.09
CA PHE A 761 51.02 16.77 3.73
C PHE A 761 52.50 16.88 3.35
N VAL A 762 53.15 15.76 3.02
CA VAL A 762 54.52 15.69 2.49
C VAL A 762 54.54 15.41 0.98
N ARG A 763 55.55 15.93 0.27
CA ARG A 763 55.75 15.70 -1.17
C ARG A 763 57.15 15.13 -1.44
N PRO A 764 57.31 14.12 -2.32
CA PRO A 764 56.24 13.36 -3.00
C PRO A 764 55.40 12.55 -2.00
N ASN A 765 54.09 12.40 -2.23
CA ASN A 765 53.14 11.83 -1.25
C ASN A 765 53.60 10.46 -0.71
N TYR A 766 53.37 10.23 0.58
CA TYR A 766 53.70 8.97 1.24
C TYR A 766 52.47 8.06 1.37
N ARG A 767 52.68 6.76 1.27
CA ARG A 767 51.64 5.75 1.45
C ARG A 767 52.16 4.58 2.27
N ALA A 768 51.47 4.25 3.36
CA ALA A 768 51.68 3.07 4.16
C ALA A 768 50.52 2.07 3.98
N GLU A 769 50.85 0.78 3.94
CA GLU A 769 49.88 -0.30 3.90
C GLU A 769 50.02 -1.17 5.14
N LEU A 770 48.91 -1.37 5.83
CA LEU A 770 48.80 -2.24 7.00
C LEU A 770 47.93 -3.44 6.65
N SER A 771 48.35 -4.63 7.05
CA SER A 771 47.62 -5.88 6.81
C SER A 771 47.66 -6.80 8.02
N SER A 772 46.77 -7.80 8.02
CA SER A 772 46.66 -8.77 9.10
C SER A 772 46.45 -8.12 10.46
N ILE A 773 45.69 -7.03 10.49
CA ILE A 773 45.40 -6.28 11.72
C ILE A 773 44.47 -7.14 12.57
N GLU A 774 44.95 -7.50 13.76
CA GLU A 774 44.19 -8.16 14.80
C GLU A 774 44.36 -7.37 16.09
N GLY A 775 43.30 -7.26 16.88
CA GLY A 775 43.41 -6.52 18.13
C GLY A 775 42.23 -6.69 19.07
N THR A 776 42.44 -6.27 20.31
CA THR A 776 41.47 -6.27 21.37
C THR A 776 41.48 -4.94 22.14
N LEU A 777 40.30 -4.52 22.59
CA LEU A 777 40.11 -3.42 23.54
C LEU A 777 39.19 -3.93 24.65
N THR A 778 39.54 -3.71 25.91
CA THR A 778 38.65 -4.01 27.06
C THR A 778 37.63 -2.89 27.28
N ALA A 779 36.81 -3.03 28.32
CA ALA A 779 35.68 -2.14 28.54
C ALA A 779 36.05 -0.66 28.64
N VAL A 780 35.28 0.20 27.97
CA VAL A 780 35.33 1.68 28.05
C VAL A 780 33.94 2.22 28.39
N SER A 781 33.87 3.31 29.17
CA SER A 781 32.60 3.95 29.57
C SER A 781 32.77 5.47 29.69
N SER A 782 31.74 6.24 29.32
CA SER A 782 31.68 7.69 29.54
C SER A 782 31.18 8.07 30.93
N VAL A 783 30.45 7.20 31.62
CA VAL A 783 29.88 7.46 32.95
C VAL A 783 30.94 7.30 34.04
N LYS A 784 31.71 6.22 33.97
CA LYS A 784 32.85 5.97 34.87
C LYS A 784 34.09 5.62 34.04
N PRO A 785 34.78 6.62 33.46
CA PRO A 785 35.95 6.38 32.62
C PRO A 785 37.09 5.72 33.41
N THR A 786 37.43 4.48 33.05
CA THR A 786 38.58 3.73 33.59
C THR A 786 39.57 3.38 32.48
N PRO A 787 40.85 3.08 32.78
CA PRO A 787 41.81 2.68 31.76
C PRO A 787 41.40 1.36 31.10
N ALA A 788 41.23 1.38 29.78
CA ALA A 788 40.97 0.18 28.98
C ALA A 788 42.26 -0.36 28.39
N LYS A 789 42.51 -1.67 28.54
CA LYS A 789 43.66 -2.34 27.92
C LYS A 789 43.43 -2.47 26.42
N VAL A 790 44.43 -2.09 25.63
CA VAL A 790 44.45 -2.26 24.18
C VAL A 790 45.61 -3.18 23.80
N SER A 791 45.41 -4.04 22.81
CA SER A 791 46.44 -4.85 22.17
C SER A 791 46.12 -4.97 20.69
N VAL A 792 46.99 -4.50 19.82
CA VAL A 792 46.86 -4.57 18.37
C VAL A 792 48.14 -5.13 17.80
N LYS A 793 48.06 -6.04 16.84
CA LYS A 793 49.18 -6.57 16.09
C LYS A 793 48.85 -6.58 14.61
N GLY A 794 49.86 -6.53 13.77
CA GLY A 794 49.68 -6.60 12.32
C GLY A 794 51.01 -6.57 11.60
N ARG A 795 50.96 -6.28 10.31
CA ARG A 795 52.15 -6.15 9.45
C ARG A 795 52.12 -4.86 8.65
N VAL A 796 53.24 -4.17 8.58
CA VAL A 796 53.48 -3.02 7.70
C VAL A 796 54.04 -3.55 6.38
N TYR A 797 53.48 -3.10 5.26
CA TYR A 797 53.81 -3.58 3.90
C TYR A 797 53.83 -5.12 3.78
N ARG A 798 52.92 -5.80 4.50
CA ARG A 798 52.75 -7.27 4.55
C ARG A 798 53.87 -8.07 5.22
N THR A 799 55.05 -7.48 5.41
CA THR A 799 56.24 -8.21 5.86
C THR A 799 56.70 -7.84 7.27
N ALA A 800 56.70 -6.56 7.65
CA ALA A 800 57.29 -6.11 8.91
C ALA A 800 56.26 -6.18 10.06
N PRO A 801 56.44 -7.02 11.10
CA PRO A 801 55.48 -7.12 12.20
C PRO A 801 55.49 -5.86 13.05
N PHE A 802 54.30 -5.44 13.48
CA PHE A 802 54.13 -4.42 14.51
C PHE A 802 53.18 -4.89 15.60
N SER A 803 53.35 -4.36 16.80
CA SER A 803 52.43 -4.50 17.91
C SER A 803 52.26 -3.18 18.66
N VAL A 804 51.07 -2.95 19.19
CA VAL A 804 50.71 -1.82 20.04
C VAL A 804 49.99 -2.40 21.24
N SER A 805 50.43 -2.10 22.46
CA SER A 805 49.81 -2.59 23.69
C SER A 805 49.86 -1.53 24.77
N GLY A 806 48.85 -1.45 25.63
CA GLY A 806 48.87 -0.49 26.73
C GLY A 806 47.48 -0.20 27.26
N THR A 807 47.26 1.03 27.73
CA THR A 807 45.96 1.49 28.23
C THR A 807 45.53 2.82 27.61
N VAL A 808 44.23 2.99 27.42
CA VAL A 808 43.61 4.22 26.89
C VAL A 808 42.36 4.59 27.70
N GLN A 809 42.07 5.89 27.82
CA GLN A 809 40.85 6.43 28.47
C GLN A 809 40.14 7.44 27.56
N PRO A 810 39.41 6.97 26.52
CA PRO A 810 38.90 7.84 25.47
C PRO A 810 37.78 8.80 25.92
N PHE A 811 37.03 8.47 26.96
CA PHE A 811 35.90 9.30 27.47
C PHE A 811 36.25 10.15 28.69
N SER A 812 37.52 10.20 29.08
CA SER A 812 37.97 11.12 30.12
C SER A 812 37.90 12.57 29.63
N ARG A 813 37.71 13.55 30.54
CA ARG A 813 37.68 14.98 30.19
C ARG A 813 38.93 15.43 29.43
N TYR A 814 40.09 14.86 29.77
CA TYR A 814 41.35 15.01 29.07
C TYR A 814 41.89 13.64 28.73
N LEU A 815 42.20 13.39 27.46
CA LEU A 815 42.75 12.12 26.98
C LEU A 815 43.91 11.66 27.88
N ALA A 816 43.79 10.45 28.42
CA ALA A 816 44.86 9.77 29.13
C ALA A 816 45.15 8.42 28.46
N LEU A 817 46.43 8.10 28.28
CA LEU A 817 46.88 6.85 27.69
C LEU A 817 48.30 6.52 28.13
N ASP A 818 48.67 5.24 28.06
CA ASP A 818 50.02 4.72 28.22
C ASP A 818 50.17 3.58 27.22
N LEU A 819 50.79 3.85 26.08
CA LEU A 819 50.87 2.95 24.94
C LEU A 819 52.32 2.62 24.64
N LYS A 820 52.62 1.32 24.57
CA LYS A 820 53.85 0.78 24.01
C LYS A 820 53.59 0.32 22.57
N ALA A 821 54.38 0.78 21.61
CA ALA A 821 54.32 0.34 20.22
C ALA A 821 55.69 -0.15 19.75
N VAL A 822 55.73 -1.32 19.13
CA VAL A 822 56.95 -1.92 18.59
C VAL A 822 56.73 -2.23 17.11
N ALA A 823 57.70 -1.90 16.27
CA ALA A 823 57.78 -2.41 14.90
C ALA A 823 59.21 -2.86 14.62
N ARG A 824 59.39 -3.98 13.92
CA ARG A 824 60.71 -4.54 13.63
C ARG A 824 60.90 -4.78 12.15
N GLY A 825 62.11 -4.50 11.66
CA GLY A 825 62.52 -4.84 10.29
C GLY A 825 61.76 -4.08 9.20
N VAL A 826 61.30 -2.85 9.47
CA VAL A 826 60.60 -2.04 8.45
C VAL A 826 61.60 -1.50 7.43
N ASP A 827 61.35 -1.66 6.14
CA ASP A 827 62.26 -1.20 5.08
C ASP A 827 62.42 0.33 5.06
N LEU A 828 63.61 0.83 5.37
CA LEU A 828 63.90 2.26 5.39
C LEU A 828 63.73 2.98 4.05
N PRO A 829 64.03 2.37 2.87
CA PRO A 829 63.79 3.03 1.59
C PRO A 829 62.33 3.50 1.38
N ARG A 830 61.36 2.89 2.08
CA ARG A 830 59.95 3.32 2.07
C ARG A 830 59.73 4.71 2.68
N PHE A 831 60.63 5.19 3.53
CA PHE A 831 60.55 6.50 4.20
C PHE A 831 61.34 7.61 3.49
N THR A 832 61.85 7.34 2.27
CA THR A 832 62.62 8.29 1.48
C THR A 832 61.91 9.63 1.29
N THR A 833 60.58 9.67 1.19
CA THR A 833 59.80 10.93 1.17
C THR A 833 60.13 11.83 2.36
N TYR A 834 60.07 11.30 3.58
CA TYR A 834 60.29 12.08 4.80
C TYR A 834 61.77 12.44 4.96
N SER A 835 62.67 11.49 4.67
CA SER A 835 64.11 11.73 4.76
C SER A 835 64.57 12.78 3.73
N SER A 836 64.06 12.73 2.50
CA SER A 836 64.38 13.73 1.48
C SER A 836 63.91 15.12 1.88
N LYS A 837 62.73 15.25 2.51
CA LYS A 837 62.17 16.53 2.94
C LYS A 837 62.90 17.12 4.16
N TYR A 838 63.02 16.35 5.24
CA TYR A 838 63.48 16.86 6.53
C TYR A 838 64.96 16.59 6.82
N VAL A 839 65.54 15.52 6.28
CA VAL A 839 66.97 15.17 6.47
C VAL A 839 67.83 15.64 5.29
N GLY A 840 67.25 15.76 4.09
CA GLY A 840 67.93 16.25 2.89
C GLY A 840 68.60 15.17 2.04
N TYR A 841 68.35 13.88 2.32
CA TYR A 841 68.95 12.74 1.61
C TYR A 841 67.91 11.64 1.35
N ALA A 842 68.04 10.93 0.23
CA ALA A 842 67.24 9.74 -0.04
C ALA A 842 67.86 8.51 0.66
N ILE A 843 67.03 7.55 1.09
CA ILE A 843 67.53 6.33 1.74
C ILE A 843 67.63 5.21 0.69
N GLU A 844 68.84 4.70 0.49
CA GLU A 844 69.10 3.62 -0.47
C GLU A 844 68.98 2.23 0.19
N ARG A 845 69.43 2.11 1.45
CA ARG A 845 69.44 0.84 2.18
C ARG A 845 69.20 1.03 3.68
N GLY A 846 68.62 0.01 4.29
CA GLY A 846 68.55 -0.16 5.75
C GLY A 846 67.20 -0.68 6.25
N LYS A 847 67.17 -1.10 7.51
CA LYS A 847 65.95 -1.49 8.24
C LYS A 847 65.74 -0.61 9.45
N LEU A 848 64.47 -0.37 9.78
CA LEU A 848 64.01 0.40 10.92
C LEU A 848 63.31 -0.54 11.91
N SER A 849 63.79 -0.54 13.14
CA SER A 849 63.09 -1.09 14.28
C SER A 849 62.83 0.03 15.29
N VAL A 850 61.61 0.12 15.81
CA VAL A 850 61.23 1.14 16.80
C VAL A 850 60.61 0.48 18.02
N ASP A 851 60.96 0.97 19.20
CA ASP A 851 60.26 0.74 20.46
C ASP A 851 59.83 2.09 21.02
N LEU A 852 58.53 2.34 21.00
CA LEU A 852 57.89 3.60 21.38
C LEU A 852 57.10 3.39 22.65
N GLN A 853 57.20 4.29 23.63
CA GLN A 853 56.31 4.32 24.78
C GLN A 853 55.78 5.73 24.99
N TYR A 854 54.47 5.93 24.85
CA TYR A 854 53.81 7.23 24.85
C TYR A 854 52.79 7.27 25.98
N GLN A 855 53.00 8.15 26.93
CA GLN A 855 52.14 8.37 28.08
C GLN A 855 51.57 9.80 28.06
N ILE A 856 50.25 9.92 28.14
CA ILE A 856 49.57 11.19 28.34
C ILE A 856 48.85 11.13 29.67
N LYS A 857 49.16 12.07 30.57
CA LYS A 857 48.50 12.22 31.87
C LYS A 857 48.37 13.70 32.18
N ASN A 858 47.17 14.15 32.59
CA ASN A 858 46.90 15.55 32.94
C ASN A 858 47.35 16.56 31.87
N ARG A 859 47.11 16.24 30.58
CA ARG A 859 47.55 17.04 29.42
C ARG A 859 49.06 17.17 29.24
N ALA A 860 49.89 16.41 29.97
CA ALA A 860 51.32 16.29 29.75
C ALA A 860 51.63 15.01 28.95
N LEU A 861 52.45 15.14 27.91
CA LEU A 861 53.01 14.05 27.13
C LEU A 861 54.39 13.68 27.68
N GLN A 862 54.62 12.40 27.90
CA GLN A 862 55.93 11.79 28.10
C GLN A 862 56.06 10.67 27.07
N ALA A 863 57.07 10.73 26.22
CA ALA A 863 57.32 9.78 25.17
C ALA A 863 58.77 9.30 25.20
N SER A 864 58.98 8.01 25.04
CA SER A 864 60.28 7.38 24.82
C SER A 864 60.28 6.82 23.40
N ASN A 865 61.32 7.14 22.62
CA ASN A 865 61.44 6.70 21.23
C ASN A 865 62.81 6.04 21.05
N ARG A 866 62.89 4.71 21.22
CA ARG A 866 64.09 3.96 20.85
C ARG A 866 64.00 3.60 19.38
N VAL A 867 64.95 4.09 18.60
CA VAL A 867 65.03 3.90 17.16
C VAL A 867 66.31 3.15 16.86
N VAL A 868 66.19 1.97 16.27
CA VAL A 868 67.29 1.15 15.81
C VAL A 868 67.28 1.13 14.29
N LEU A 869 68.35 1.62 13.67
CA LEU A 869 68.54 1.63 12.22
C LEU A 869 69.65 0.65 11.87
N ASN A 870 69.34 -0.43 11.17
CA ASN A 870 70.32 -1.41 10.73
C ASN A 870 70.80 -1.06 9.33
N GLN A 871 72.11 -0.89 9.18
CA GLN A 871 72.77 -0.73 7.87
C GLN A 871 72.23 0.45 7.03
N LEU A 872 71.84 1.55 7.70
CA LEU A 872 71.37 2.77 7.04
C LEU A 872 72.44 3.31 6.07
N THR A 873 72.03 3.52 4.82
CA THR A 873 72.86 4.14 3.78
C THR A 873 72.04 5.21 3.06
N PHE A 874 72.59 6.44 3.02
CA PHE A 874 72.01 7.56 2.29
C PHE A 874 72.57 7.64 0.88
N GLY A 875 71.72 8.00 -0.07
CA GLY A 875 72.08 8.29 -1.45
C GLY A 875 72.48 9.75 -1.65
N LYS A 876 72.26 10.26 -2.87
CA LYS A 876 72.58 11.65 -3.23
C LYS A 876 71.72 12.67 -2.45
N PRO A 877 72.23 13.90 -2.21
CA PRO A 877 71.46 14.99 -1.61
C PRO A 877 70.17 15.29 -2.38
N SER A 878 69.07 15.56 -1.67
CA SER A 878 67.73 15.78 -2.24
C SER A 878 67.47 17.23 -2.68
N GLY A 879 68.23 18.20 -2.16
CA GLY A 879 68.05 19.64 -2.42
C GLY A 879 66.86 20.29 -1.70
N SER A 880 66.30 19.67 -0.66
CA SER A 880 65.15 20.21 0.10
C SER A 880 65.52 21.46 0.92
N THR A 881 64.68 22.49 0.85
CA THR A 881 64.80 23.74 1.67
C THR A 881 64.40 23.55 3.12
N ASP A 882 63.57 22.54 3.41
CA ASP A 882 63.08 22.21 4.75
C ASP A 882 64.04 21.25 5.49
N ALA A 883 65.16 20.87 4.85
CA ALA A 883 66.12 19.96 5.43
C ALA A 883 66.90 20.60 6.58
N VAL A 884 67.26 19.78 7.57
CA VAL A 884 68.10 20.19 8.69
C VAL A 884 69.48 20.63 8.18
N LYS A 885 69.94 21.82 8.62
CA LYS A 885 71.23 22.41 8.23
C LYS A 885 72.45 21.83 8.97
N LEU A 886 72.47 20.52 9.23
CA LEU A 886 73.53 19.82 9.97
C LEU A 886 74.30 18.85 9.04
N PRO A 887 75.57 18.50 9.36
CA PRO A 887 76.34 17.50 8.61
C PRO A 887 75.83 16.07 8.89
N VAL A 888 74.66 15.72 8.34
CA VAL A 888 73.94 14.46 8.60
C VAL A 888 74.81 13.22 8.37
N LEU A 889 75.58 13.17 7.28
CA LEU A 889 76.42 12.01 6.97
C LEU A 889 77.49 11.75 8.04
N LEU A 890 78.05 12.82 8.64
CA LEU A 890 78.99 12.71 9.75
C LEU A 890 78.30 12.20 11.01
N ALA A 891 77.11 12.71 11.34
CA ALA A 891 76.34 12.26 12.50
C ALA A 891 76.00 10.75 12.40
N VAL A 892 75.63 10.29 11.20
CA VAL A 892 75.33 8.88 10.93
C VAL A 892 76.57 8.01 11.09
N ALA A 893 77.72 8.46 10.56
CA ALA A 893 78.99 7.73 10.69
C ALA A 893 79.45 7.62 12.16
N LEU A 894 79.23 8.65 12.98
CA LEU A 894 79.58 8.66 14.40
C LEU A 894 78.64 7.82 15.27
N LEU A 895 77.38 7.70 14.87
CA LEU A 895 76.36 6.95 15.62
C LEU A 895 76.32 5.45 15.27
N LYS A 896 77.01 5.05 14.20
CA LYS A 896 77.03 3.68 13.68
C LYS A 896 78.02 2.82 14.48
N ASP A 897 77.57 1.68 14.99
CA ASP A 897 78.42 0.70 15.68
C ASP A 897 79.22 -0.17 14.69
N SER A 898 80.05 -1.09 15.22
CA SER A 898 80.87 -2.02 14.42
C SER A 898 80.07 -2.99 13.54
N SER A 899 78.79 -3.23 13.88
CA SER A 899 77.86 -4.07 13.12
C SER A 899 77.01 -3.25 12.14
N GLY A 900 77.25 -1.94 12.09
CA GLY A 900 76.58 -1.02 11.19
C GLY A 900 75.21 -0.56 11.65
N ASN A 901 74.90 -0.66 12.95
CA ASN A 901 73.63 -0.28 13.54
C ASN A 901 73.71 1.07 14.24
N ILE A 902 72.60 1.80 14.26
CA ILE A 902 72.44 3.06 14.99
C ILE A 902 71.30 2.87 15.98
N ASP A 903 71.57 2.94 17.28
CA ASP A 903 70.57 2.81 18.35
C ASP A 903 70.47 4.12 19.14
N ILE A 904 69.35 4.81 18.97
CA ILE A 904 69.11 6.14 19.51
C ILE A 904 67.87 6.08 20.38
N ASN A 905 67.97 6.53 21.63
CA ASN A 905 66.80 6.75 22.48
C ASN A 905 66.51 8.26 22.59
N LEU A 906 65.35 8.69 22.10
CA LEU A 906 64.92 10.09 22.08
C LEU A 906 63.72 10.28 23.02
N PRO A 907 63.94 10.62 24.31
CA PRO A 907 62.85 10.98 25.20
C PRO A 907 62.28 12.36 24.81
N ILE A 908 60.96 12.48 24.72
CA ILE A 908 60.23 13.72 24.44
C ILE A 908 59.25 13.94 25.58
N SER A 909 59.28 15.12 26.21
CA SER A 909 58.28 15.51 27.21
C SER A 909 57.78 16.92 26.96
N GLY A 910 56.53 17.21 27.30
CA GLY A 910 55.94 18.54 27.10
C GLY A 910 54.46 18.61 27.45
N SER A 911 53.92 19.83 27.52
CA SER A 911 52.48 20.07 27.67
C SER A 911 51.78 19.99 26.30
N LEU A 912 50.55 19.47 26.28
CA LEU A 912 49.69 19.52 25.09
C LEU A 912 49.08 20.92 24.84
N ASP A 913 49.16 21.83 25.81
CA ASP A 913 48.65 23.20 25.71
C ASP A 913 49.64 24.19 25.09
N ASP A 914 50.94 23.92 25.21
CA ASP A 914 52.02 24.72 24.64
C ASP A 914 53.09 23.79 24.03
N PRO A 915 52.96 23.44 22.74
CA PRO A 915 53.79 22.42 22.09
C PRO A 915 55.18 22.94 21.69
N GLN A 916 55.90 23.59 22.61
CA GLN A 916 57.32 23.94 22.45
C GLN A 916 58.19 22.69 22.67
N PHE A 917 58.10 21.71 21.78
CA PHE A 917 58.93 20.50 21.84
C PHE A 917 60.35 20.81 21.33
N SER A 918 61.29 21.11 22.22
CA SER A 918 62.69 21.36 21.83
C SER A 918 63.42 20.04 21.53
N VAL A 919 63.48 19.67 20.25
CA VAL A 919 64.17 18.45 19.76
C VAL A 919 65.70 18.63 19.71
N GLY A 920 66.18 19.87 19.53
CA GLY A 920 67.60 20.16 19.29
C GLY A 920 68.53 19.84 20.45
N GLY A 921 68.09 20.06 21.70
CA GLY A 921 68.89 19.77 22.90
C GLY A 921 69.05 18.28 23.19
N ILE A 922 68.05 17.47 22.83
CA ILE A 922 68.03 16.02 23.06
C ILE A 922 69.02 15.31 22.12
N ILE A 923 69.08 15.72 20.84
CA ILE A 923 69.95 15.07 19.84
C ILE A 923 71.43 15.18 20.22
N VAL A 924 71.89 16.36 20.67
CA VAL A 924 73.30 16.58 21.07
C VAL A 924 73.67 15.70 22.27
N GLN A 925 72.76 15.59 23.26
CA GLN A 925 72.99 14.82 24.47
C GLN A 925 73.02 13.31 24.21
N VAL A 926 72.22 12.81 23.26
CA VAL A 926 72.22 11.41 22.86
C VAL A 926 73.51 11.02 22.13
N ILE A 927 74.06 11.88 21.26
CA ILE A 927 75.35 11.66 20.58
C ILE A 927 76.51 11.58 21.60
N VAL A 928 76.56 12.49 22.59
CA VAL A 928 77.63 12.51 23.62
C VAL A 928 77.58 11.28 24.54
N ASN A 929 76.37 10.84 24.91
CA ASN A 929 76.18 9.69 25.80
C ASN A 929 76.38 8.32 25.11
N THR A 930 76.25 8.24 23.78
CA THR A 930 76.57 7.01 23.03
C THR A 930 78.07 6.89 22.76
N LEU A 931 78.78 8.01 22.53
CA LEU A 931 80.22 8.01 22.27
C LEU A 931 81.08 7.57 23.49
N THR A 932 80.53 7.65 24.70
CA THR A 932 81.23 7.26 25.95
C THR A 932 81.19 5.76 26.26
N LYS A 933 80.57 4.91 25.41
CA LYS A 933 80.36 3.47 25.71
C LYS A 933 80.87 2.44 24.68
N ALA A 934 81.76 2.78 23.75
CA ALA A 934 82.32 1.75 22.87
C ALA A 934 83.78 2.01 22.47
N VAL A 935 84.69 1.18 22.99
CA VAL A 935 85.98 0.91 22.34
C VAL A 935 86.22 -0.60 22.38
N THR A 936 86.01 -1.24 21.22
CA THR A 936 86.86 -2.30 20.63
C THR A 936 86.09 -2.91 19.45
N ALA A 937 86.52 -2.59 18.24
CA ALA A 937 86.15 -3.33 17.04
C ALA A 937 87.43 -3.92 16.44
N PRO A 938 87.43 -5.19 16.05
CA PRO A 938 88.37 -5.63 15.03
C PRO A 938 87.68 -6.39 13.89
N PHE A 939 87.97 -5.95 12.67
CA PHE A 939 87.73 -6.71 11.44
C PHE A 939 88.53 -8.01 11.45
N LYS A 940 87.93 -9.13 11.03
CA LYS A 940 88.65 -10.23 10.39
C LYS A 940 87.85 -10.83 9.23
N LEU A 941 88.60 -10.99 8.14
CA LEU A 941 88.28 -11.58 6.85
C LEU A 941 87.77 -13.03 6.97
N LEU A 942 86.87 -13.42 6.06
CA LEU A 942 86.54 -14.83 5.79
C LEU A 942 86.81 -15.14 4.31
N ALA A 943 87.65 -16.16 4.09
CA ALA A 943 87.74 -16.93 2.86
C ALA A 943 87.71 -18.42 3.24
N ALA A 944 86.98 -19.22 2.44
CA ALA A 944 86.81 -20.67 2.51
C ALA A 944 85.85 -21.25 3.58
N ALA A 945 84.53 -21.24 3.32
CA ALA A 945 83.57 -22.12 4.03
C ALA A 945 82.19 -22.26 3.35
N PHE A 946 82.12 -22.68 2.08
CA PHE A 946 80.86 -23.17 1.50
C PHE A 946 81.08 -24.56 0.90
N GLY A 947 81.00 -25.58 1.76
CA GLY A 947 81.03 -26.99 1.37
C GLY A 947 79.68 -27.47 0.88
N SER A 948 79.25 -27.05 -0.30
CA SER A 948 78.29 -27.79 -1.15
C SER A 948 78.33 -27.22 -2.56
N GLY A 949 78.53 -28.07 -3.58
CA GLY A 949 78.71 -27.70 -5.00
C GLY A 949 77.46 -27.18 -5.72
N ALA A 950 76.55 -26.51 -5.01
CA ALA A 950 75.40 -25.83 -5.59
C ALA A 950 75.65 -24.32 -5.49
N ASP A 951 75.58 -23.62 -6.62
CA ASP A 951 75.66 -22.16 -6.65
C ASP A 951 74.39 -21.58 -6.01
N LEU A 952 74.52 -21.09 -4.78
CA LEU A 952 73.43 -20.50 -4.00
C LEU A 952 73.40 -18.97 -4.13
N SER A 953 74.17 -18.38 -5.05
CA SER A 953 74.24 -16.92 -5.27
C SER A 953 73.09 -16.39 -6.14
N HIS A 954 72.33 -17.27 -6.81
CA HIS A 954 71.24 -16.89 -7.71
C HIS A 954 70.05 -17.86 -7.63
N ILE A 955 68.83 -17.35 -7.81
CA ILE A 955 67.63 -18.16 -8.08
C ILE A 955 67.04 -17.76 -9.42
N ASP A 956 66.99 -18.73 -10.33
CA ASP A 956 66.35 -18.59 -11.63
C ASP A 956 64.82 -18.51 -11.50
N PHE A 957 64.22 -17.68 -12.35
CA PHE A 957 62.79 -17.59 -12.56
C PHE A 957 62.46 -17.79 -14.05
N SER A 958 61.30 -18.39 -14.33
CA SER A 958 60.81 -18.44 -15.72
C SER A 958 60.61 -17.00 -16.27
N PRO A 959 60.91 -16.75 -17.55
CA PRO A 959 60.75 -15.43 -18.16
C PRO A 959 59.35 -14.84 -17.97
N GLY A 960 59.28 -13.58 -17.52
CA GLY A 960 58.02 -12.86 -17.26
C GLY A 960 57.22 -13.33 -16.04
N SER A 961 57.71 -14.31 -15.28
CA SER A 961 57.04 -14.88 -14.09
C SER A 961 57.80 -14.58 -12.79
N ALA A 962 57.05 -14.45 -11.70
CA ALA A 962 57.57 -14.38 -10.33
C ALA A 962 57.10 -15.57 -9.47
N ALA A 963 56.67 -16.67 -10.10
CA ALA A 963 56.30 -17.90 -9.40
C ALA A 963 57.54 -18.74 -9.06
N LEU A 964 57.65 -19.21 -7.82
CA LEU A 964 58.71 -20.11 -7.35
C LEU A 964 58.35 -21.56 -7.66
N ASP A 965 59.17 -22.23 -8.47
CA ASP A 965 59.06 -23.67 -8.71
C ASP A 965 59.62 -24.50 -7.53
N SER A 966 59.58 -25.84 -7.65
CA SER A 966 60.05 -26.74 -6.61
C SER A 966 61.56 -26.65 -6.36
N ASN A 967 62.35 -26.37 -7.39
CA ASN A 967 63.81 -26.28 -7.28
C ASN A 967 64.20 -24.99 -6.54
N ALA A 968 63.60 -23.86 -6.92
CA ALA A 968 63.80 -22.58 -6.24
C ALA A 968 63.45 -22.67 -4.75
N ARG A 969 62.34 -23.33 -4.38
CA ARG A 969 61.96 -23.55 -2.97
C ARG A 969 62.99 -24.40 -2.21
N SER A 970 63.55 -25.43 -2.85
CA SER A 970 64.58 -26.28 -2.23
C SER A 970 65.89 -25.51 -2.01
N SER A 971 66.34 -24.72 -2.98
CA SER A 971 67.52 -23.85 -2.86
C SER A 971 67.35 -22.82 -1.74
N ILE A 972 66.16 -22.21 -1.64
CA ILE A 972 65.82 -21.28 -0.56
C ILE A 972 65.92 -21.96 0.81
N ALA A 973 65.42 -23.19 0.95
CA ALA A 973 65.51 -23.91 2.23
C ALA A 973 66.96 -24.18 2.65
N THR A 974 67.86 -24.50 1.71
CA THR A 974 69.30 -24.67 1.96
C THR A 974 69.96 -23.34 2.37
N LEU A 975 69.61 -22.25 1.69
CA LEU A 975 70.10 -20.90 2.00
C LEU A 975 69.66 -20.44 3.40
N VAL A 976 68.39 -20.68 3.76
CA VAL A 976 67.85 -20.43 5.10
C VAL A 976 68.66 -21.17 6.16
N LYS A 977 68.91 -22.46 5.96
CA LYS A 977 69.72 -23.27 6.89
C LYS A 977 71.13 -22.69 7.07
N ALA A 978 71.80 -22.32 5.98
CA ALA A 978 73.14 -21.72 6.04
C ALA A 978 73.16 -20.37 6.79
N LEU A 979 72.14 -19.53 6.59
CA LEU A 979 71.99 -18.27 7.31
C LEU A 979 71.68 -18.48 8.81
N SER A 980 70.87 -19.47 9.15
CA SER A 980 70.55 -19.81 10.55
C SER A 980 71.77 -20.38 11.30
N ASP A 981 72.61 -21.19 10.64
CA ASP A 981 73.85 -21.73 11.22
C ASP A 981 74.94 -20.65 11.45
N ARG A 982 74.83 -19.49 10.79
CA ARG A 982 75.84 -18.42 10.83
C ARG A 982 75.20 -17.07 11.20
N PRO A 983 74.95 -16.79 12.49
CA PRO A 983 74.17 -15.62 12.92
C PRO A 983 74.78 -14.26 12.58
N SER A 984 76.08 -14.19 12.24
CA SER A 984 76.78 -12.95 11.88
C SER A 984 76.59 -12.51 10.42
N LEU A 985 76.13 -13.39 9.53
CA LEU A 985 75.99 -13.06 8.10
C LEU A 985 74.72 -12.25 7.83
N THR A 986 74.80 -11.26 6.95
CA THR A 986 73.65 -10.57 6.37
C THR A 986 73.54 -10.86 4.87
N MET A 987 72.36 -10.69 4.29
CA MET A 987 72.10 -11.02 2.90
C MET A 987 71.32 -9.93 2.20
N ASP A 988 71.85 -9.43 1.10
CA ASP A 988 71.13 -8.55 0.18
C ASP A 988 70.45 -9.41 -0.90
N ILE A 989 69.20 -9.09 -1.20
CA ILE A 989 68.38 -9.74 -2.24
C ILE A 989 68.11 -8.70 -3.33
N ALA A 990 68.65 -8.92 -4.52
CA ALA A 990 68.42 -8.08 -5.67
C ALA A 990 67.57 -8.81 -6.71
N GLY A 991 66.41 -8.27 -7.03
CA GLY A 991 65.60 -8.78 -8.13
C GLY A 991 66.19 -8.39 -9.47
N HIS A 992 66.26 -9.34 -10.40
CA HIS A 992 66.75 -9.14 -11.76
C HIS A 992 65.61 -9.36 -12.78
N ALA A 993 65.49 -8.43 -13.71
CA ALA A 993 64.69 -8.60 -14.91
C ALA A 993 65.56 -8.34 -16.14
N ASN A 994 65.59 -9.30 -17.05
CA ASN A 994 66.35 -9.23 -18.30
C ASN A 994 65.41 -8.78 -19.42
N GLN A 995 65.63 -7.59 -19.99
CA GLN A 995 64.72 -7.03 -20.98
C GLN A 995 64.52 -7.96 -22.20
N GLN A 996 65.56 -8.63 -22.69
CA GLN A 996 65.46 -9.43 -23.92
C GLN A 996 64.53 -10.65 -23.78
N VAL A 997 64.52 -11.30 -22.61
CA VAL A 997 63.74 -12.53 -22.40
C VAL A 997 62.47 -12.30 -21.57
N ASP A 998 62.47 -11.38 -20.60
CA ASP A 998 61.31 -11.11 -19.75
C ASP A 998 60.23 -10.29 -20.46
N GLU A 999 60.59 -9.47 -21.45
CA GLU A 999 59.60 -8.67 -22.18
C GLU A 999 58.65 -9.58 -22.98
N ALA A 1000 59.18 -10.63 -23.63
CA ALA A 1000 58.37 -11.63 -24.33
C ALA A 1000 57.45 -12.40 -23.35
N GLY A 1001 57.98 -12.83 -22.20
CA GLY A 1001 57.20 -13.49 -21.15
C GLY A 1001 56.11 -12.61 -20.55
N LEU A 1002 56.39 -11.32 -20.32
CA LEU A 1002 55.44 -10.34 -19.81
C LEU A 1002 54.31 -10.06 -20.81
N ARG A 1003 54.61 -10.02 -22.11
CA ARG A 1003 53.59 -9.88 -23.17
C ARG A 1003 52.67 -11.10 -23.18
N GLN A 1004 53.23 -12.29 -23.07
CA GLN A 1004 52.48 -13.55 -23.02
C GLN A 1004 51.59 -13.60 -21.76
N ALA A 1005 52.13 -13.25 -20.59
CA ALA A 1005 51.38 -13.19 -19.34
C ALA A 1005 50.27 -12.13 -19.36
N TRP A 1006 50.49 -10.99 -20.03
CA TRP A 1006 49.47 -9.97 -20.25
C TRP A 1006 48.31 -10.51 -21.09
N LEU A 1007 48.62 -11.18 -22.21
CA LEU A 1007 47.64 -11.79 -23.10
C LEU A 1007 46.81 -12.87 -22.37
N ASP A 1008 47.49 -13.78 -21.67
CA ASP A 1008 46.82 -14.79 -20.84
C ASP A 1008 45.94 -14.15 -19.75
N GLY A 1009 46.38 -13.02 -19.19
CA GLY A 1009 45.61 -12.23 -18.25
C GLY A 1009 44.33 -11.62 -18.83
N GLN A 1010 44.33 -11.20 -20.10
CA GLN A 1010 43.10 -10.74 -20.77
C GLN A 1010 42.15 -11.90 -21.05
N MET A 1011 42.67 -13.05 -21.49
CA MET A 1011 41.86 -14.25 -21.71
C MET A 1011 41.23 -14.77 -20.42
N ARG A 1012 41.96 -14.78 -19.29
CA ARG A 1012 41.39 -15.13 -17.97
C ARG A 1012 40.26 -14.20 -17.57
N LYS A 1013 40.35 -12.90 -17.89
CA LYS A 1013 39.28 -11.93 -17.60
C LYS A 1013 38.02 -12.20 -18.42
N LEU A 1014 38.16 -12.56 -19.69
CA LEU A 1014 37.01 -12.94 -20.52
C LEU A 1014 36.40 -14.27 -20.04
N LYS A 1015 37.23 -15.27 -19.73
CA LYS A 1015 36.77 -16.54 -19.12
C LYS A 1015 36.00 -16.31 -17.82
N ALA A 1016 36.52 -15.47 -16.92
CA ALA A 1016 35.87 -15.14 -15.67
C ALA A 1016 34.54 -14.38 -15.89
N ARG A 1017 34.47 -13.48 -16.89
CA ARG A 1017 33.22 -12.78 -17.26
C ARG A 1017 32.17 -13.73 -17.85
N ALA A 1018 32.58 -14.63 -18.74
CA ALA A 1018 31.70 -15.64 -19.33
C ALA A 1018 31.15 -16.63 -18.28
N ALA A 1019 31.91 -16.88 -17.21
CA ALA A 1019 31.49 -17.66 -16.05
C ALA A 1019 30.74 -16.85 -14.97
N GLY A 1020 30.35 -15.59 -15.23
CA GLY A 1020 29.60 -14.75 -14.29
C GLY A 1020 30.37 -14.26 -13.05
N SER A 1021 31.70 -14.40 -13.02
CA SER A 1021 32.54 -14.05 -11.86
C SER A 1021 32.85 -12.54 -11.81
N LYS A 1022 32.83 -11.95 -10.59
CA LYS A 1022 33.18 -10.53 -10.37
C LYS A 1022 34.65 -10.25 -10.70
N LYS A 1023 34.96 -9.01 -11.12
CA LYS A 1023 36.27 -8.56 -11.67
C LYS A 1023 37.54 -8.90 -10.85
N SER A 1024 37.45 -9.30 -9.58
CA SER A 1024 38.62 -9.57 -8.70
C SER A 1024 39.20 -10.97 -8.80
N ASP A 1025 38.45 -11.97 -9.25
CA ASP A 1025 38.83 -13.39 -9.07
C ASP A 1025 39.62 -13.99 -10.26
N ALA A 1026 39.94 -13.18 -11.27
CA ALA A 1026 40.53 -13.64 -12.52
C ALA A 1026 42.01 -14.10 -12.43
N THR A 1027 42.71 -13.85 -11.32
CA THR A 1027 44.14 -14.17 -11.18
C THR A 1027 44.43 -15.65 -10.89
N GLY A 1028 43.42 -16.46 -10.53
CA GLY A 1028 43.57 -17.88 -10.21
C GLY A 1028 42.89 -18.86 -11.18
N THR A 1029 42.22 -18.39 -12.23
CA THR A 1029 41.49 -19.26 -13.17
C THR A 1029 42.48 -19.97 -14.12
N PRO A 1030 42.60 -21.31 -14.10
CA PRO A 1030 43.49 -22.01 -15.02
C PRO A 1030 43.00 -21.83 -16.47
N LEU A 1031 43.94 -21.59 -17.38
CA LEU A 1031 43.68 -21.38 -18.80
C LEU A 1031 44.14 -22.62 -19.55
N THR A 1032 43.20 -23.45 -20.01
CA THR A 1032 43.48 -24.64 -20.83
C THR A 1032 43.78 -24.23 -22.28
N ASP A 1033 44.36 -25.13 -23.09
CA ASP A 1033 44.63 -24.85 -24.50
C ASP A 1033 43.34 -24.57 -25.30
N ALA A 1034 42.23 -25.22 -24.93
CA ALA A 1034 40.91 -24.94 -25.49
C ALA A 1034 40.41 -23.52 -25.13
N ASP A 1035 40.68 -23.04 -23.92
CA ASP A 1035 40.34 -21.66 -23.51
C ASP A 1035 41.17 -20.63 -24.28
N ARG A 1036 42.46 -20.93 -24.51
CA ARG A 1036 43.36 -20.06 -25.27
C ARG A 1036 42.88 -19.89 -26.70
N ALA A 1037 42.49 -20.99 -27.36
CA ALA A 1037 41.92 -20.94 -28.71
C ALA A 1037 40.60 -20.15 -28.74
N LYS A 1038 39.74 -20.33 -27.73
CA LYS A 1038 38.41 -19.71 -27.66
C LYS A 1038 38.46 -18.19 -27.46
N TYR A 1039 39.26 -17.69 -26.51
CA TYR A 1039 39.23 -16.28 -26.11
C TYR A 1039 40.18 -15.38 -26.91
N LEU A 1040 41.09 -15.94 -27.72
CA LEU A 1040 42.08 -15.17 -28.46
C LEU A 1040 41.46 -14.19 -29.47
N GLU A 1041 40.43 -14.60 -30.21
CA GLU A 1041 39.75 -13.76 -31.21
C GLU A 1041 38.95 -12.62 -30.57
N GLU A 1042 38.36 -12.87 -29.40
CA GLU A 1042 37.61 -11.88 -28.63
C GLU A 1042 38.57 -10.84 -28.01
N VAL A 1043 39.68 -11.28 -27.41
CA VAL A 1043 40.74 -10.38 -26.95
C VAL A 1043 41.32 -9.58 -28.12
N TYR A 1044 41.55 -10.23 -29.27
CA TYR A 1044 42.02 -9.54 -30.48
C TYR A 1044 41.04 -8.45 -30.85
N SER A 1045 39.75 -8.75 -30.99
CA SER A 1045 38.70 -7.81 -31.39
C SER A 1045 38.55 -6.63 -30.42
N ASP A 1046 38.59 -6.87 -29.12
CA ASP A 1046 38.41 -5.84 -28.08
C ASP A 1046 39.65 -4.96 -27.84
N THR A 1047 40.84 -5.46 -28.16
CA THR A 1047 42.09 -4.72 -27.94
C THR A 1047 42.26 -3.63 -29.00
N LYS A 1048 42.54 -2.41 -28.55
CA LYS A 1048 42.94 -1.29 -29.43
C LYS A 1048 44.39 -1.52 -29.89
N ILE A 1049 44.55 -1.89 -31.16
CA ILE A 1049 45.84 -2.14 -31.80
C ILE A 1049 46.01 -1.10 -32.91
N LYS A 1050 47.21 -0.50 -33.00
CA LYS A 1050 47.56 0.43 -34.08
C LYS A 1050 47.59 -0.34 -35.41
N ASP A 1051 47.01 0.23 -36.48
CA ASP A 1051 46.97 -0.38 -37.82
C ASP A 1051 46.28 -1.75 -37.89
N LYS A 1052 45.30 -1.99 -37.00
CA LYS A 1052 44.53 -3.23 -36.97
C LYS A 1052 43.76 -3.44 -38.29
N PRO A 1053 43.96 -4.57 -39.00
CA PRO A 1053 43.24 -4.88 -40.23
C PRO A 1053 41.73 -4.80 -40.02
N ARG A 1054 41.03 -4.07 -40.89
CA ARG A 1054 39.58 -3.96 -40.87
C ARG A 1054 38.98 -4.61 -42.11
N ASN A 1055 37.78 -5.15 -41.97
CA ASN A 1055 37.00 -5.61 -43.12
C ASN A 1055 36.33 -4.39 -43.81
N PHE A 1056 35.67 -4.64 -44.95
CA PHE A 1056 35.00 -3.62 -45.77
C PHE A 1056 33.95 -2.77 -45.00
N ILE A 1057 33.42 -3.29 -43.88
CA ILE A 1057 32.44 -2.63 -43.01
C ILE A 1057 33.04 -2.04 -41.71
N GLY A 1058 34.37 -1.97 -41.60
CA GLY A 1058 35.06 -1.25 -40.53
C GLY A 1058 35.22 -2.01 -39.20
N PHE A 1059 34.81 -3.28 -39.12
CA PHE A 1059 35.09 -4.17 -37.99
C PHE A 1059 36.49 -4.78 -38.11
N ALA A 1060 37.05 -5.24 -36.98
CA ALA A 1060 38.34 -5.94 -36.98
C ALA A 1060 38.25 -7.19 -37.88
N LYS A 1061 39.13 -7.28 -38.88
CA LYS A 1061 39.24 -8.44 -39.78
C LYS A 1061 39.80 -9.62 -38.98
N SER A 1062 39.10 -10.75 -38.99
CA SER A 1062 39.63 -12.02 -38.46
C SER A 1062 40.82 -12.48 -39.31
N ILE A 1063 41.95 -12.75 -38.66
CA ILE A 1063 43.23 -13.15 -39.26
C ILE A 1063 43.68 -14.45 -38.61
N PRO A 1064 44.61 -15.23 -39.20
CA PRO A 1064 45.08 -16.48 -38.59
C PRO A 1064 45.47 -16.30 -37.10
N PRO A 1065 45.15 -17.27 -36.21
CA PRO A 1065 45.36 -17.14 -34.76
C PRO A 1065 46.79 -16.71 -34.37
N GLU A 1066 47.80 -17.22 -35.09
CA GLU A 1066 49.20 -16.83 -34.87
C GLU A 1066 49.45 -15.33 -35.15
N GLN A 1067 48.79 -14.76 -36.16
CA GLN A 1067 48.87 -13.33 -36.45
C GLN A 1067 48.11 -12.49 -35.42
N MET A 1068 46.94 -12.95 -34.96
CA MET A 1068 46.21 -12.29 -33.87
C MET A 1068 47.06 -12.22 -32.60
N LYS A 1069 47.67 -13.35 -32.24
CA LYS A 1069 48.56 -13.47 -31.09
C LYS A 1069 49.76 -12.53 -31.24
N ALA A 1070 50.43 -12.51 -32.40
CA ALA A 1070 51.55 -11.60 -32.64
C ALA A 1070 51.17 -10.12 -32.47
N MET A 1071 50.03 -9.70 -33.02
CA MET A 1071 49.55 -8.31 -32.88
C MET A 1071 49.16 -7.96 -31.43
N LEU A 1072 48.57 -8.90 -30.69
CA LEU A 1072 48.22 -8.72 -29.28
C LEU A 1072 49.45 -8.62 -28.39
N LEU A 1073 50.46 -9.46 -28.61
CA LEU A 1073 51.72 -9.39 -27.88
C LEU A 1073 52.42 -8.04 -28.14
N ALA A 1074 52.42 -7.55 -29.39
CA ALA A 1074 52.98 -6.25 -29.73
C ALA A 1074 52.23 -5.06 -29.07
N ALA A 1075 50.92 -5.18 -28.86
CA ALA A 1075 50.07 -4.14 -28.26
C ALA A 1075 50.09 -4.09 -26.73
N ALA A 1076 50.75 -5.05 -26.06
CA ALA A 1076 50.82 -5.08 -24.61
C ALA A 1076 51.55 -3.82 -24.07
N PRO A 1077 50.96 -3.07 -23.11
CA PRO A 1077 51.51 -1.81 -22.62
C PRO A 1077 52.65 -2.05 -21.62
N LEU A 1078 53.79 -2.51 -22.11
CA LEU A 1078 55.00 -2.71 -21.31
C LEU A 1078 55.91 -1.49 -21.38
N ASN A 1079 56.50 -1.13 -20.25
CA ASN A 1079 57.51 -0.08 -20.14
C ASN A 1079 58.60 -0.53 -19.15
N LYS A 1080 59.67 0.26 -19.00
CA LYS A 1080 60.75 -0.03 -18.04
C LYS A 1080 60.25 -0.23 -16.60
N GLN A 1081 59.11 0.36 -16.22
CA GLN A 1081 58.50 0.19 -14.90
C GLN A 1081 57.90 -1.22 -14.73
N SER A 1082 57.40 -1.85 -15.79
CA SER A 1082 56.92 -3.24 -15.77
C SER A 1082 58.04 -4.24 -15.44
N LEU A 1083 59.23 -4.04 -16.01
CA LEU A 1083 60.41 -4.86 -15.73
C LEU A 1083 60.94 -4.65 -14.30
N LYS A 1084 61.03 -3.39 -13.85
CA LYS A 1084 61.38 -3.07 -12.45
C LYS A 1084 60.41 -3.70 -11.46
N LYS A 1085 59.11 -3.68 -11.78
CA LYS A 1085 58.08 -4.31 -10.95
C LYS A 1085 58.22 -5.83 -10.94
N LEU A 1086 58.53 -6.47 -12.07
CA LEU A 1086 58.78 -7.91 -12.14
C LEU A 1086 59.97 -8.30 -11.25
N ALA A 1087 61.10 -7.60 -11.40
CA ALA A 1087 62.29 -7.79 -10.57
C ALA A 1087 61.97 -7.65 -9.07
N GLN A 1088 61.26 -6.59 -8.67
CA GLN A 1088 60.83 -6.40 -7.28
C GLN A 1088 59.92 -7.53 -6.79
N THR A 1089 59.00 -8.00 -7.64
CA THR A 1089 58.06 -9.07 -7.27
C THR A 1089 58.79 -10.40 -7.08
N ARG A 1090 59.83 -10.69 -7.88
CA ARG A 1090 60.69 -11.87 -7.70
C ARG A 1090 61.46 -11.82 -6.39
N ALA A 1091 62.17 -10.72 -6.13
CA ALA A 1091 62.89 -10.51 -4.86
C ALA A 1091 61.95 -10.63 -3.65
N GLN A 1092 60.74 -10.07 -3.77
CA GLN A 1092 59.70 -10.17 -2.76
C GLN A 1092 59.24 -11.62 -2.55
N ALA A 1093 59.00 -12.38 -3.63
CA ALA A 1093 58.56 -13.78 -3.54
C ALA A 1093 59.61 -14.66 -2.85
N VAL A 1094 60.89 -14.49 -3.19
CA VAL A 1094 62.02 -15.17 -2.52
C VAL A 1094 62.10 -14.79 -1.05
N TYR A 1095 62.02 -13.48 -0.74
CA TYR A 1095 62.04 -12.99 0.64
C TYR A 1095 60.88 -13.57 1.47
N GLU A 1096 59.67 -13.58 0.93
CA GLU A 1096 58.49 -14.17 1.58
C GLU A 1096 58.68 -15.67 1.86
N GLN A 1097 59.25 -16.41 0.92
CA GLN A 1097 59.52 -17.83 1.08
C GLN A 1097 60.62 -18.11 2.12
N ILE A 1098 61.67 -17.28 2.18
CA ILE A 1098 62.70 -17.35 3.23
C ILE A 1098 62.05 -17.15 4.60
N LEU A 1099 61.25 -16.10 4.76
CA LEU A 1099 60.56 -15.82 6.04
C LEU A 1099 59.51 -16.87 6.41
N ALA A 1100 58.89 -17.51 5.42
CA ALA A 1100 57.99 -18.64 5.64
C ALA A 1100 58.72 -19.88 6.15
N THR A 1101 60.02 -20.00 5.85
CA THR A 1101 60.88 -21.12 6.29
C THR A 1101 61.51 -20.84 7.66
N ASP A 1102 62.08 -19.65 7.88
CA ASP A 1102 62.56 -19.17 9.19
C ASP A 1102 62.33 -17.65 9.33
N GLY A 1103 61.41 -17.26 10.21
CA GLY A 1103 61.04 -15.87 10.44
C GLY A 1103 62.10 -15.03 11.17
N ASN A 1104 63.11 -15.65 11.80
CA ASN A 1104 64.13 -14.93 12.58
C ASN A 1104 65.18 -14.23 11.69
N LEU A 1105 65.22 -14.54 10.40
CA LEU A 1105 66.18 -13.96 9.45
C LEU A 1105 65.75 -12.57 8.93
N ALA A 1106 64.57 -12.08 9.29
CA ALA A 1106 64.00 -10.84 8.75
C ALA A 1106 64.90 -9.60 8.90
N ASP A 1107 65.61 -9.48 10.02
CA ASP A 1107 66.49 -8.34 10.33
C ASP A 1107 67.86 -8.43 9.62
N ARG A 1108 68.17 -9.59 9.03
CA ARG A 1108 69.45 -9.89 8.39
C ARG A 1108 69.36 -9.90 6.86
N ILE A 1109 68.16 -9.76 6.32
CA ILE A 1109 67.90 -9.85 4.88
C ILE A 1109 67.35 -8.52 4.36
N PHE A 1110 68.04 -7.93 3.38
CA PHE A 1110 67.75 -6.61 2.84
C PHE A 1110 67.35 -6.73 1.36
N ILE A 1111 66.16 -6.27 1.00
CA ILE A 1111 65.79 -6.14 -0.41
C ILE A 1111 66.42 -4.84 -0.92
N VAL A 1112 67.28 -4.94 -1.92
CA VAL A 1112 67.98 -3.79 -2.51
C VAL A 1112 67.34 -3.37 -3.84
N ALA A 1113 67.85 -2.28 -4.43
CA ALA A 1113 67.32 -1.74 -5.66
C ALA A 1113 67.31 -2.82 -6.79
N PRO A 1114 66.18 -3.01 -7.48
CA PRO A 1114 66.09 -4.00 -8.56
C PRO A 1114 67.00 -3.62 -9.72
N LYS A 1115 67.71 -4.60 -10.30
CA LYS A 1115 68.55 -4.40 -11.48
C LYS A 1115 67.73 -4.71 -12.73
N VAL A 1116 67.73 -3.75 -13.66
CA VAL A 1116 67.10 -3.89 -14.99
C VAL A 1116 68.14 -3.40 -15.99
N ASP A 1117 68.62 -4.31 -16.83
CA ASP A 1117 69.70 -4.14 -17.81
C ASP A 1117 71.05 -3.68 -17.23
N VAL A 1118 71.97 -4.63 -17.01
CA VAL A 1118 73.40 -4.34 -16.81
C VAL A 1118 74.10 -4.51 -18.15
N ALA A 1119 75.01 -3.58 -18.49
CA ALA A 1119 75.69 -3.55 -19.77
C ALA A 1119 76.44 -4.87 -20.09
N SER A 1120 76.33 -5.28 -21.35
CA SER A 1120 77.00 -6.37 -22.05
C SER A 1120 78.31 -6.88 -21.40
N GLY A 1121 78.29 -8.12 -20.90
CA GLY A 1121 79.49 -8.83 -20.46
C GLY A 1121 79.24 -10.21 -19.86
N ASP A 1122 78.30 -10.34 -18.91
CA ASP A 1122 78.00 -11.61 -18.22
C ASP A 1122 76.55 -12.06 -18.45
N SER A 1123 76.34 -13.34 -18.76
CA SER A 1123 75.02 -13.92 -18.94
C SER A 1123 74.29 -14.06 -17.60
N THR A 1124 73.51 -13.06 -17.19
CA THR A 1124 72.65 -13.20 -16.00
C THR A 1124 71.22 -13.56 -16.42
N ALA A 1125 70.80 -14.77 -16.06
CA ALA A 1125 69.45 -15.28 -16.25
C ALA A 1125 68.41 -14.44 -15.46
N PRO A 1126 67.12 -14.48 -15.83
CA PRO A 1126 66.06 -13.80 -15.08
C PRO A 1126 65.95 -14.42 -13.69
N GLY A 1127 66.11 -13.63 -12.63
CA GLY A 1127 66.15 -14.23 -11.32
C GLY A 1127 66.31 -13.28 -10.16
N VAL A 1128 66.87 -13.80 -9.09
CA VAL A 1128 67.16 -13.07 -7.86
C VAL A 1128 68.58 -13.40 -7.45
N ASP A 1129 69.43 -12.37 -7.35
CA ASP A 1129 70.80 -12.48 -6.86
C ASP A 1129 70.84 -12.31 -5.35
N PHE A 1130 71.81 -12.99 -4.73
CA PHE A 1130 72.13 -12.89 -3.32
C PHE A 1130 73.58 -12.45 -3.11
N ASP A 1131 73.75 -11.38 -2.33
CA ASP A 1131 75.06 -10.95 -1.86
C ASP A 1131 75.12 -11.16 -0.34
N LEU A 1132 76.10 -11.96 0.12
CA LEU A 1132 76.34 -12.21 1.55
C LEU A 1132 77.39 -11.23 2.09
N HIS A 1133 77.14 -10.69 3.28
CA HIS A 1133 77.98 -9.69 3.94
C HIS A 1133 78.28 -10.04 5.39
#